data_AF-A0A2E9VII9-F1
#
_entry.id   AF-A0A2E9VII9-F1
#
_cell.length_a   1.000
_cell.length_b   1.000
_cell.length_c   1.000
_cell.angle_alpha   90.00
_cell.angle_beta   90.00
_cell.angle_gamma   90.00
#
_symmetry.space_group_name_H-M   'P 1'
#
loop_
_entity.id
_entity.type
_entity.pdbx_description
1 polymer ?
#
loop_
_entity_poly.entity_id
_entity_poly.type
_entity_poly.pdbx_seq_one_letter_code
_entity_poly.pdbx_strand_id
1 'polypeptide(L)'
;MARLPDFRQLSDNVRSLDRARAEAFLQAHWRLLVFLLVLLLLGGFSPSSGFTKFALLVAVWVTTLRWAQNEDRLEPLGLDLIWGRSFLMWRTDHGKRFIERMAQYGTVWRRFGDVGLVMVYGTMVTMLLLLVWQAFLVSSVPKSAAVSPKLMLGLPGINPVIPLGYGVAALAIAVVVHEFCHGILARVAKVKLKALGLLFFAAPIGAFVEPDEEEMIAMRRIDRMRLYAVGPASNITLAFLFALLFSWGMVAALEPAHDGALTASVMGDYAAGEAGLEPWMLLTSVNGTSIKSAADFGEELNKTWAGQNVTVQALDKGQPRSFDVTLDDKGSYYLQYYPDYYEPWMSGKGFLGVGVTDQAAVTEGLAHPAQDGWSLLRYITLPFLKLQPFPEHFTALFEPSGLPGVLPDGLFWMTANLFYWIFWLNLMVGMTNALPAVPLDGGFIFGDSVAALLDRLKRPVLSAERKEEITDRLVSALAILVVALVVWQLVGPRLIGTDVVFLQARFDSSAEEGWNGDSFEFDASSSVGGFVEWEWDFGDGITASGEQTSHAWDTGKAYYVVLTAKDADGRQSRAYQSIVIDQRSEGDGDVDALDGATETIATNPYIDEVRVEISVTGDNLIFSSSVTVTFSPPEGEVRQQSITVGSGNTQVLDWIAQGKVGDWTVELESEDFEFSYIVAWELDYRLSAE
;
A
#
# COMPACT_ATOMS: atom_id res chain seq x y z
N MET A 1 35.05 80.36 30.56
CA MET A 1 33.82 79.62 30.21
C MET A 1 33.99 79.04 28.82
N ALA A 2 34.36 77.76 28.71
CA ALA A 2 34.30 77.02 27.45
C ALA A 2 32.82 76.75 27.13
N ARG A 3 32.36 77.12 25.93
CA ARG A 3 30.99 76.82 25.49
C ARG A 3 30.82 75.30 25.47
N LEU A 4 29.83 74.80 26.22
CA LEU A 4 29.40 73.41 26.14
C LEU A 4 29.03 73.08 24.68
N PRO A 5 29.40 71.90 24.17
CA PRO A 5 29.05 71.50 22.81
C PRO A 5 27.53 71.41 22.66
N ASP A 6 27.04 71.86 21.50
CA ASP A 6 25.61 71.82 21.15
C ASP A 6 25.15 70.35 21.07
N PHE A 7 24.45 69.91 22.11
CA PHE A 7 23.95 68.55 22.24
C PHE A 7 23.03 68.14 21.07
N ARG A 8 22.41 69.08 20.35
CA ARG A 8 21.61 68.77 19.16
C ARG A 8 22.46 68.30 17.99
N GLN A 9 23.57 68.98 17.71
CA GLN A 9 24.53 68.58 16.65
C GLN A 9 25.18 67.23 16.95
N LEU A 10 25.51 66.93 18.21
CA LEU A 10 25.98 65.61 18.61
C LEU A 10 24.88 64.55 18.44
N SER A 11 23.62 64.86 18.76
CA SER A 11 22.50 63.92 18.58
C SER A 11 22.17 63.63 17.12
N ASP A 12 22.28 64.64 16.24
CA ASP A 12 21.99 64.50 14.81
C ASP A 12 23.13 63.78 14.07
N ASN A 13 24.39 64.00 14.49
CA ASN A 13 25.55 63.27 13.98
C ASN A 13 25.57 61.81 14.44
N VAL A 14 25.14 61.53 15.69
CA VAL A 14 24.96 60.14 16.16
C VAL A 14 23.81 59.46 15.43
N ARG A 15 22.68 60.15 15.22
CA ARG A 15 21.54 59.64 14.44
C ARG A 15 21.87 59.39 12.98
N SER A 16 22.70 60.23 12.35
CA SER A 16 23.12 60.05 10.95
C SER A 16 24.14 58.91 10.79
N LEU A 17 25.05 58.74 11.76
CA LEU A 17 25.95 57.58 11.85
C LEU A 17 25.18 56.27 12.05
N ASP A 18 24.15 56.27 12.89
CA ASP A 18 23.26 55.10 13.08
C ASP A 18 22.43 54.78 11.84
N ARG A 19 21.93 55.81 11.13
CA ARG A 19 21.21 55.62 9.87
C ARG A 19 22.09 55.05 8.77
N ALA A 20 23.29 55.59 8.59
CA ALA A 20 24.24 55.11 7.59
C ALA A 20 24.70 53.67 7.88
N ARG A 21 24.91 53.33 9.15
CA ARG A 21 25.19 51.94 9.58
C ARG A 21 24.01 51.02 9.35
N ALA A 22 22.78 51.46 9.64
CA ALA A 22 21.57 50.68 9.39
C ALA A 22 21.32 50.45 7.90
N GLU A 23 21.52 51.47 7.06
CA GLU A 23 21.40 51.37 5.60
C GLU A 23 22.47 50.46 5.00
N ALA A 24 23.73 50.58 5.45
CA ALA A 24 24.80 49.67 5.03
C ALA A 24 24.54 48.22 5.46
N PHE A 25 24.01 48.02 6.67
CA PHE A 25 23.59 46.70 7.15
C PHE A 25 22.42 46.13 6.33
N LEU A 26 21.39 46.94 6.05
CA LEU A 26 20.25 46.54 5.23
C LEU A 26 20.67 46.20 3.81
N GLN A 27 21.57 46.98 3.19
CA GLN A 27 22.08 46.68 1.86
C GLN A 27 22.92 45.39 1.84
N ALA A 28 23.78 45.18 2.84
CA ALA A 28 24.61 43.98 2.94
C ALA A 28 23.78 42.70 3.17
N HIS A 29 22.60 42.82 3.79
CA HIS A 29 21.83 41.68 4.30
C HIS A 29 20.39 41.59 3.77
N TRP A 30 20.01 42.44 2.83
CA TRP A 30 18.65 42.57 2.32
C TRP A 30 18.08 41.23 1.83
N ARG A 31 18.87 40.43 1.10
CA ARG A 31 18.43 39.12 0.58
C ARG A 31 18.08 38.14 1.70
N LEU A 32 18.87 38.12 2.78
CA LEU A 32 18.61 37.29 3.96
C LEU A 32 17.37 37.79 4.71
N LEU A 33 17.24 39.10 4.91
CA LEU A 33 16.10 39.70 5.60
C LEU A 33 14.79 39.46 4.86
N VAL A 34 14.78 39.56 3.52
CA VAL A 34 13.63 39.21 2.69
C VAL A 34 13.30 37.74 2.81
N PHE A 35 14.29 36.85 2.73
CA PHE A 35 14.08 35.42 2.88
C PHE A 35 13.46 35.06 4.24
N LEU A 36 14.00 35.62 5.32
CA LEU A 36 13.46 35.46 6.67
C LEU A 36 12.04 36.02 6.79
N LEU A 37 11.77 37.19 6.21
CA LEU A 37 10.43 37.79 6.21
C LEU A 37 9.42 36.91 5.45
N VAL A 38 9.80 36.35 4.31
CA VAL A 38 8.94 35.41 3.55
C VAL A 38 8.64 34.17 4.37
N LEU A 39 9.64 33.57 5.03
CA LEU A 39 9.41 32.42 5.91
C LEU A 39 8.51 32.75 7.09
N LEU A 40 8.67 33.92 7.71
CA LEU A 40 7.82 34.37 8.80
C LEU A 40 6.38 34.63 8.34
N LEU A 41 6.20 35.22 7.15
CA LEU A 41 4.89 35.43 6.53
C LEU A 41 4.20 34.09 6.23
N LEU A 42 4.91 33.13 5.64
CA LEU A 42 4.41 31.76 5.43
C LEU A 42 4.08 31.05 6.74
N GLY A 43 4.83 31.35 7.80
CA GLY A 43 4.59 30.82 9.14
C GLY A 43 3.51 31.56 9.94
N GLY A 44 2.90 32.61 9.38
CA GLY A 44 1.95 33.47 10.09
C GLY A 44 2.52 34.11 11.35
N PHE A 45 3.85 34.25 11.43
CA PHE A 45 4.60 34.66 12.63
C PHE A 45 4.33 33.80 13.89
N SER A 46 3.72 32.63 13.75
CA SER A 46 3.42 31.76 14.87
C SER A 46 4.69 31.04 15.36
N PRO A 47 5.04 31.10 16.65
CA PRO A 47 6.19 30.38 17.21
C PRO A 47 6.08 28.85 17.08
N SER A 48 4.88 28.31 16.98
CA SER A 48 4.66 26.87 16.79
C SER A 48 4.90 26.43 15.34
N SER A 49 4.85 27.36 14.38
CA SER A 49 5.03 27.08 12.95
C SER A 49 6.45 26.60 12.63
N GLY A 50 6.53 25.55 11.81
CA GLY A 50 7.80 25.04 11.29
C GLY A 50 8.59 26.10 10.51
N PHE A 51 7.91 26.94 9.73
CA PHE A 51 8.56 28.02 8.97
C PHE A 51 9.16 29.10 9.87
N THR A 52 8.45 29.48 10.94
CA THR A 52 8.98 30.44 11.95
C THR A 52 10.18 29.87 12.68
N LYS A 53 10.10 28.61 13.14
CA LYS A 53 11.22 27.91 13.78
C LYS A 53 12.44 27.84 12.86
N PHE A 54 12.23 27.52 11.59
CA PHE A 54 13.29 27.48 10.59
C PHE A 54 13.89 28.86 10.31
N ALA A 55 13.05 29.90 10.21
CA ALA A 55 13.52 31.28 10.07
C ALA A 55 14.41 31.71 11.25
N LEU A 56 13.99 31.38 12.49
CA LEU A 56 14.78 31.64 13.70
C LEU A 56 16.11 30.89 13.67
N LEU A 57 16.10 29.61 13.28
CA LEU A 57 17.32 28.82 13.14
C LEU A 57 18.28 29.42 12.11
N VAL A 58 17.79 29.81 10.93
CA VAL A 58 18.59 30.47 9.89
C VAL A 58 19.16 31.80 10.41
N ALA A 59 18.35 32.60 11.11
CA ALA A 59 18.80 33.85 11.69
C ALA A 59 19.93 33.62 12.70
N VAL A 60 19.72 32.76 13.70
CA VAL A 60 20.73 32.43 14.71
C VAL A 60 22.00 31.87 14.06
N TRP A 61 21.86 30.93 13.12
CA TRP A 61 22.96 30.32 12.40
C TRP A 61 23.80 31.35 11.64
N VAL A 62 23.18 32.13 10.77
CA VAL A 62 23.90 33.11 9.94
C VAL A 62 24.51 34.22 10.80
N THR A 63 23.82 34.68 11.85
CA THR A 63 24.38 35.68 12.77
C THR A 63 25.58 35.12 13.53
N THR A 64 25.52 33.87 13.98
CA THR A 64 26.64 33.19 14.67
C THR A 64 27.84 33.02 13.74
N LEU A 65 27.63 32.56 12.51
CA LEU A 65 28.69 32.41 11.51
C LEU A 65 29.36 33.74 11.18
N ARG A 66 28.58 34.81 11.04
CA ARG A 66 29.13 36.14 10.79
C ARG A 66 29.91 36.70 11.96
N TRP A 67 29.40 36.51 13.17
CA TRP A 67 30.15 36.88 14.37
C TRP A 67 31.48 36.12 14.42
N ALA A 68 31.47 34.81 14.17
CA ALA A 68 32.67 34.00 14.15
C ALA A 68 33.65 34.41 13.04
N GLN A 69 33.15 34.80 11.85
CA GLN A 69 33.98 35.33 10.77
C GLN A 69 34.61 36.67 11.14
N ASN A 70 33.85 37.59 11.73
CA ASN A 70 34.37 38.92 12.10
C ASN A 70 35.40 38.86 13.23
N GLU A 71 35.35 37.83 14.06
CA GLU A 71 36.30 37.57 15.15
C GLU A 71 37.48 36.68 14.71
N ASP A 72 37.65 36.44 13.40
CA ASP A 72 38.68 35.57 12.81
C ASP A 72 38.76 34.17 13.46
N ARG A 73 37.63 33.65 13.96
CA ARG A 73 37.56 32.34 14.63
C ARG A 73 37.42 31.17 13.66
N LEU A 74 37.06 31.43 12.40
CA LEU A 74 36.79 30.39 11.40
C LEU A 74 38.08 29.92 10.69
N GLU A 75 38.92 30.84 10.24
CA GLU A 75 40.17 30.50 9.52
C GLU A 75 41.10 29.55 10.31
N PRO A 76 41.36 29.75 11.62
CA PRO A 76 42.23 28.84 12.40
C PRO A 76 41.70 27.40 12.48
N LEU A 77 40.39 27.21 12.27
CA LEU A 77 39.73 25.90 12.27
C LEU A 77 39.67 25.27 10.87
N GLY A 78 40.21 25.94 9.85
CA GLY A 78 40.09 25.52 8.44
C GLY A 78 38.67 25.65 7.90
N LEU A 79 37.88 26.58 8.45
CA LEU A 79 36.48 26.80 8.08
C LEU A 79 36.35 28.05 7.22
N ASP A 80 35.77 27.88 6.04
CA ASP A 80 35.44 28.97 5.12
C ASP A 80 33.93 29.15 5.00
N LEU A 81 33.50 30.38 4.73
CA LEU A 81 32.10 30.69 4.45
C LEU A 81 31.85 30.79 2.95
N ILE A 82 30.91 30.00 2.44
CA ILE A 82 30.53 29.98 1.03
C ILE A 82 29.07 30.37 0.81
N TRP A 83 28.70 30.59 -0.46
CA TRP A 83 27.33 30.81 -0.92
C TRP A 83 26.58 31.88 -0.11
N GLY A 84 27.11 33.11 -0.14
CA GLY A 84 26.50 34.23 0.59
C GLY A 84 26.69 34.17 2.10
N ARG A 85 27.73 33.48 2.58
CA ARG A 85 28.14 33.39 4.00
C ARG A 85 27.13 32.69 4.91
N SER A 86 26.37 31.75 4.36
CA SER A 86 25.36 30.98 5.11
C SER A 86 25.74 29.51 5.27
N PHE A 87 26.71 29.03 4.50
CA PHE A 87 27.21 27.67 4.55
C PHE A 87 28.66 27.68 4.98
N LEU A 88 29.01 26.68 5.78
CA LEU A 88 30.33 26.50 6.35
C LEU A 88 31.01 25.34 5.62
N MET A 89 32.15 25.62 5.00
CA MET A 89 32.97 24.64 4.32
C MET A 89 34.18 24.34 5.19
N TRP A 90 34.27 23.12 5.68
CA TRP A 90 35.42 22.68 6.47
C TRP A 90 36.43 21.99 5.57
N ARG A 91 37.57 22.63 5.35
CA ARG A 91 38.68 22.10 4.55
C ARG A 91 39.65 21.33 5.45
N THR A 92 40.06 20.16 4.98
CA THR A 92 41.00 19.28 5.68
C THR A 92 41.89 18.52 4.70
N ASP A 93 43.11 18.22 5.13
CA ASP A 93 44.01 17.28 4.45
C ASP A 93 43.80 15.83 4.93
N HIS A 94 42.96 15.63 5.95
CA HIS A 94 42.64 14.31 6.47
C HIS A 94 41.90 13.50 5.42
N GLY A 95 42.47 12.35 5.06
CA GLY A 95 41.96 11.48 3.99
C GLY A 95 42.84 11.46 2.74
N LYS A 96 43.67 12.49 2.48
CA LYS A 96 44.54 12.52 1.29
C LYS A 96 45.50 11.34 1.24
N ARG A 97 46.11 10.99 2.38
CA ARG A 97 46.98 9.79 2.52
C ARG A 97 46.23 8.48 2.28
N PHE A 98 44.94 8.40 2.57
CA PHE A 98 44.14 7.22 2.24
C PHE A 98 43.88 7.15 0.74
N ILE A 99 43.49 8.27 0.13
CA ILE A 99 43.31 8.39 -1.32
C ILE A 99 44.59 8.01 -2.06
N GLU A 100 45.75 8.53 -1.64
CA GLU A 100 47.05 8.20 -2.24
C GLU A 100 47.38 6.71 -2.13
N ARG A 101 47.10 6.10 -0.97
CA ARG A 101 47.25 4.64 -0.78
C ARG A 101 46.32 3.85 -1.69
N MET A 102 45.08 4.27 -1.89
CA MET A 102 44.16 3.57 -2.79
C MET A 102 44.51 3.80 -4.27
N ALA A 103 44.99 5.00 -4.62
CA ALA A 103 45.38 5.38 -5.97
C ALA A 103 46.60 4.61 -6.50
N GLN A 104 47.38 3.96 -5.63
CA GLN A 104 48.49 3.09 -6.06
C GLN A 104 48.00 1.94 -6.97
N TYR A 105 46.74 1.52 -6.82
CA TYR A 105 46.11 0.49 -7.65
C TYR A 105 45.51 1.05 -8.95
N GLY A 106 46.26 1.90 -9.66
CA GLY A 106 45.73 2.69 -10.78
C GLY A 106 45.16 1.89 -11.96
N THR A 107 45.54 0.62 -12.14
CA THR A 107 44.92 -0.25 -13.15
C THR A 107 43.51 -0.65 -12.75
N VAL A 108 43.27 -0.99 -11.48
CA VAL A 108 41.95 -1.36 -10.96
C VAL A 108 40.99 -0.19 -11.09
N TRP A 109 41.42 1.01 -10.65
CA TRP A 109 40.59 2.22 -10.72
C TRP A 109 40.29 2.67 -12.15
N ARG A 110 41.23 2.54 -13.09
CA ARG A 110 40.96 2.83 -14.51
C ARG A 110 39.93 1.86 -15.10
N ARG A 111 40.03 0.57 -14.79
CA ARG A 111 39.03 -0.43 -15.21
C ARG A 111 37.68 -0.19 -14.55
N PHE A 112 37.67 0.17 -13.27
CA PHE A 112 36.44 0.56 -12.59
C PHE A 112 35.83 1.81 -13.22
N GLY A 113 36.62 2.81 -13.60
CA GLY A 113 36.14 3.97 -14.37
C GLY A 113 35.61 3.60 -15.76
N ASP A 114 36.21 2.63 -16.46
CA ASP A 114 35.69 2.11 -17.73
C ASP A 114 34.31 1.47 -17.58
N VAL A 115 34.17 0.57 -16.60
CA VAL A 115 32.89 -0.10 -16.30
C VAL A 115 31.87 0.91 -15.79
N GLY A 116 32.30 1.83 -14.92
CA GLY A 116 31.49 2.89 -14.36
C GLY A 116 30.92 3.81 -15.43
N LEU A 117 31.72 4.15 -16.45
CA LEU A 117 31.24 4.95 -17.57
C LEU A 117 30.08 4.24 -18.31
N VAL A 118 30.21 2.94 -18.58
CA VAL A 118 29.14 2.14 -19.22
C VAL A 118 27.90 2.07 -18.32
N MET A 119 28.10 1.80 -17.03
CA MET A 119 27.03 1.76 -16.04
C MET A 119 26.26 3.08 -15.99
N VAL A 120 26.96 4.21 -15.91
CA VAL A 120 26.36 5.54 -15.82
C VAL A 120 25.59 5.90 -17.09
N TYR A 121 26.10 5.60 -18.29
CA TYR A 121 25.29 5.77 -19.51
C TYR A 121 24.05 4.90 -19.52
N GLY A 122 24.16 3.63 -19.10
CA GLY A 122 23.01 2.74 -18.98
C GLY A 122 21.95 3.33 -18.06
N THR A 123 22.34 3.73 -16.85
CA THR A 123 21.46 4.39 -15.88
C THR A 123 20.89 5.70 -16.41
N MET A 124 21.70 6.53 -17.07
CA MET A 124 21.27 7.81 -17.66
C MET A 124 20.15 7.60 -18.70
N VAL A 125 20.33 6.66 -19.62
CA VAL A 125 19.34 6.34 -20.65
C VAL A 125 18.08 5.75 -20.01
N THR A 126 18.22 4.78 -19.11
CA THR A 126 17.08 4.18 -18.40
C THR A 126 16.29 5.23 -17.63
N MET A 127 16.97 6.12 -16.90
CA MET A 127 16.32 7.20 -16.15
C MET A 127 15.55 8.15 -17.06
N LEU A 128 16.14 8.58 -18.18
CA LEU A 128 15.44 9.43 -19.14
C LEU A 128 14.19 8.75 -19.70
N LEU A 129 14.29 7.48 -20.09
CA LEU A 129 13.16 6.71 -20.59
C LEU A 129 12.06 6.58 -19.54
N LEU A 130 12.42 6.30 -18.28
CA LEU A 130 11.48 6.22 -17.18
C LEU A 130 10.80 7.57 -16.90
N LEU A 131 11.53 8.69 -16.91
CA LEU A 131 10.96 10.02 -16.71
C LEU A 131 9.96 10.38 -17.82
N VAL A 132 10.31 10.07 -19.08
CA VAL A 132 9.42 10.29 -20.23
C VAL A 132 8.19 9.39 -20.16
N TRP A 133 8.38 8.10 -19.87
CA TRP A 133 7.28 7.14 -19.69
C TRP A 133 6.31 7.61 -18.60
N GLN A 134 6.82 7.99 -17.43
CA GLN A 134 6.01 8.48 -16.32
C GLN A 134 5.25 9.75 -16.70
N ALA A 135 5.83 10.63 -17.51
CA ALA A 135 5.15 11.84 -17.96
C ALA A 135 3.88 11.56 -18.80
N PHE A 136 3.83 10.43 -19.50
CA PHE A 136 2.63 9.98 -20.24
C PHE A 136 1.60 9.29 -19.35
N LEU A 137 2.03 8.63 -18.26
CA LEU A 137 1.12 7.99 -17.30
C LEU A 137 0.43 8.98 -16.36
N VAL A 138 0.87 10.24 -16.32
CA VAL A 138 0.33 11.26 -15.41
C VAL A 138 -1.20 11.37 -15.47
N SER A 139 -1.82 11.25 -16.65
CA SER A 139 -3.27 11.38 -16.80
C SER A 139 -4.05 10.20 -16.25
N SER A 140 -3.42 9.04 -16.04
CA SER A 140 -4.06 7.87 -15.41
C SER A 140 -3.89 7.85 -13.88
N VAL A 141 -3.12 8.77 -13.32
CA VAL A 141 -2.91 8.87 -11.86
C VAL A 141 -4.04 9.70 -11.24
N PRO A 142 -4.72 9.19 -10.19
CA PRO A 142 -5.72 9.97 -9.47
C PRO A 142 -5.13 11.24 -8.86
N LYS A 143 -5.88 12.36 -8.92
CA LYS A 143 -5.46 13.65 -8.34
C LYS A 143 -5.09 13.54 -6.86
N SER A 144 -5.79 12.68 -6.12
CA SER A 144 -5.55 12.40 -4.69
C SER A 144 -4.23 11.67 -4.42
N ALA A 145 -3.71 10.92 -5.40
CA ALA A 145 -2.46 10.16 -5.31
C ALA A 145 -1.22 11.01 -5.70
N ALA A 146 -1.41 12.29 -6.00
CA ALA A 146 -0.31 13.15 -6.44
C ALA A 146 0.78 13.30 -5.35
N VAL A 147 2.01 12.91 -5.70
CA VAL A 147 3.16 12.92 -4.79
C VAL A 147 3.39 14.31 -4.22
N SER A 148 3.65 14.41 -2.91
CA SER A 148 3.98 15.69 -2.27
C SER A 148 5.45 16.09 -2.56
N PRO A 149 5.77 17.39 -2.71
CA PRO A 149 7.15 17.82 -2.95
C PRO A 149 8.15 17.36 -1.88
N LYS A 150 7.71 17.14 -0.64
CA LYS A 150 8.56 16.66 0.46
C LYS A 150 9.08 15.23 0.24
N LEU A 151 8.33 14.39 -0.47
CA LEU A 151 8.70 12.99 -0.73
C LEU A 151 9.75 12.84 -1.83
N MET A 152 9.97 13.86 -2.66
CA MET A 152 10.95 13.82 -3.75
C MET A 152 12.37 14.12 -3.29
N LEU A 153 12.53 14.89 -2.21
CA LEU A 153 13.85 15.20 -1.68
C LEU A 153 14.39 13.99 -0.93
N GLY A 154 15.55 13.47 -1.33
CA GLY A 154 16.21 12.32 -0.69
C GLY A 154 16.89 12.65 0.65
N LEU A 155 16.47 13.71 1.35
CA LEU A 155 17.13 14.20 2.56
C LEU A 155 16.41 13.69 3.84
N PRO A 156 17.11 12.98 4.74
CA PRO A 156 16.57 12.58 6.04
C PRO A 156 16.05 13.78 6.83
N GLY A 157 14.88 13.62 7.48
CA GLY A 157 14.23 14.68 8.26
C GLY A 157 13.37 15.67 7.46
N ILE A 158 13.56 15.77 6.13
CA ILE A 158 12.63 16.47 5.23
C ILE A 158 11.65 15.47 4.64
N ASN A 159 12.19 14.35 4.14
CA ASN A 159 11.39 13.25 3.64
C ASN A 159 10.91 12.39 4.82
N PRO A 160 9.60 12.33 5.11
CA PRO A 160 9.07 11.59 6.26
C PRO A 160 9.28 10.07 6.13
N VAL A 161 9.55 9.59 4.91
CA VAL A 161 9.80 8.17 4.63
C VAL A 161 11.21 7.75 5.05
N ILE A 162 12.17 8.70 5.09
CA ILE A 162 13.56 8.41 5.42
C ILE A 162 13.78 8.60 6.94
N PRO A 163 14.06 7.53 7.71
CA PRO A 163 14.28 7.61 9.14
C PRO A 163 15.56 8.40 9.44
N LEU A 164 15.54 9.25 10.46
CA LEU A 164 16.63 10.17 10.74
C LEU A 164 17.94 9.43 11.06
N GLY A 165 17.92 8.39 11.90
CA GLY A 165 19.12 7.64 12.29
C GLY A 165 19.79 6.91 11.12
N TYR A 166 19.12 5.89 10.59
CA TYR A 166 19.64 5.09 9.47
C TYR A 166 19.84 5.92 8.20
N GLY A 167 18.93 6.85 7.91
CA GLY A 167 19.01 7.70 6.74
C GLY A 167 20.21 8.64 6.75
N VAL A 168 20.51 9.30 7.89
CA VAL A 168 21.71 10.15 7.99
C VAL A 168 22.98 9.31 7.86
N ALA A 169 23.04 8.14 8.51
CA ALA A 169 24.19 7.24 8.39
C ALA A 169 24.43 6.78 6.94
N ALA A 170 23.38 6.33 6.26
CA ALA A 170 23.44 5.85 4.89
C ALA A 170 23.75 6.97 3.88
N LEU A 171 23.17 8.17 4.05
CA LEU A 171 23.49 9.33 3.23
C LEU A 171 24.96 9.76 3.42
N ALA A 172 25.45 9.78 4.66
CA ALA A 172 26.84 10.09 4.95
C ALA A 172 27.79 9.10 4.26
N ILE A 173 27.49 7.79 4.33
CA ILE A 173 28.24 6.76 3.59
C ILE A 173 28.19 7.02 2.08
N ALA A 174 27.01 7.31 1.54
CA ALA A 174 26.84 7.53 0.10
C ALA A 174 27.68 8.70 -0.41
N VAL A 175 27.60 9.86 0.27
CA VAL A 175 28.34 11.06 -0.13
C VAL A 175 29.85 10.88 0.09
N VAL A 176 30.27 10.31 1.23
CA VAL A 176 31.70 10.07 1.48
C VAL A 176 32.28 9.12 0.42
N VAL A 177 31.66 7.97 0.15
CA VAL A 177 32.18 7.02 -0.84
C VAL A 177 32.25 7.66 -2.23
N HIS A 178 31.21 8.40 -2.63
CA HIS A 178 31.15 9.13 -3.90
C HIS A 178 32.35 10.06 -4.08
N GLU A 179 32.56 10.96 -3.12
CA GLU A 179 33.59 11.98 -3.16
C GLU A 179 35.00 11.36 -3.09
N PHE A 180 35.19 10.35 -2.23
CA PHE A 180 36.47 9.64 -2.15
C PHE A 180 36.81 8.95 -3.48
N CYS A 181 35.84 8.37 -4.17
CA CYS A 181 36.07 7.75 -5.48
C CYS A 181 36.52 8.77 -6.53
N HIS A 182 35.91 9.97 -6.57
CA HIS A 182 36.39 11.09 -7.39
C HIS A 182 37.85 11.42 -7.06
N GLY A 183 38.16 11.57 -5.78
CA GLY A 183 39.52 11.85 -5.32
C GLY A 183 40.55 10.79 -5.73
N ILE A 184 40.20 9.50 -5.62
CA ILE A 184 41.08 8.40 -5.99
C ILE A 184 41.36 8.42 -7.49
N LEU A 185 40.31 8.57 -8.32
CA LEU A 185 40.49 8.56 -9.76
C LEU A 185 41.19 9.83 -10.26
N ALA A 186 41.00 10.98 -9.61
CA ALA A 186 41.76 12.20 -9.87
C ALA A 186 43.27 11.97 -9.63
N ARG A 187 43.64 11.36 -8.50
CA ARG A 187 45.05 11.02 -8.23
C ARG A 187 45.61 10.00 -9.22
N VAL A 188 44.84 8.99 -9.63
CA VAL A 188 45.22 8.03 -10.68
C VAL A 188 45.44 8.73 -12.03
N ALA A 189 44.66 9.75 -12.33
CA ALA A 189 44.81 10.63 -13.49
C ALA A 189 45.92 11.70 -13.33
N LYS A 190 46.66 11.67 -12.21
CA LYS A 190 47.73 12.62 -11.84
C LYS A 190 47.27 14.05 -11.55
N VAL A 191 45.98 14.28 -11.36
CA VAL A 191 45.43 15.57 -10.92
C VAL A 191 45.65 15.75 -9.42
N LYS A 192 46.18 16.89 -8.99
CA LYS A 192 46.39 17.20 -7.57
C LYS A 192 45.06 17.43 -6.85
N LEU A 193 45.02 17.14 -5.55
CA LEU A 193 43.88 17.43 -4.69
C LEU A 193 44.19 18.64 -3.82
N LYS A 194 43.45 19.74 -4.02
CA LYS A 194 43.61 20.99 -3.26
C LYS A 194 43.15 20.81 -1.82
N ALA A 195 41.94 20.29 -1.63
CA ALA A 195 41.38 20.02 -0.31
C ALA A 195 40.41 18.84 -0.33
N LEU A 196 40.14 18.30 0.85
CA LEU A 196 38.98 17.45 1.15
C LEU A 196 38.13 18.20 2.16
N GLY A 197 36.88 17.82 2.35
CA GLY A 197 36.11 18.46 3.40
C GLY A 197 34.68 18.04 3.55
N LEU A 198 34.03 18.73 4.48
CA LEU A 198 32.60 18.61 4.75
C LEU A 198 31.95 19.97 4.55
N LEU A 199 30.76 19.94 3.96
CA LEU A 199 29.89 21.08 3.82
C LEU A 199 28.81 21.02 4.89
N PHE A 200 28.63 22.13 5.60
CA PHE A 200 27.69 22.26 6.69
C PHE A 200 26.69 23.38 6.41
N PHE A 201 25.42 23.04 6.56
CA PHE A 201 24.47 23.98 7.16
C PHE A 201 24.48 23.71 8.67
N ALA A 202 23.47 24.10 9.45
CA ALA A 202 23.42 23.77 10.88
C ALA A 202 23.71 22.28 11.23
N ALA A 203 23.60 21.37 10.26
CA ALA A 203 24.14 20.01 10.26
C ALA A 203 25.01 19.75 9.01
N PRO A 204 25.86 18.70 8.98
CA PRO A 204 26.57 18.30 7.76
C PRO A 204 25.57 17.97 6.66
N ILE A 205 25.71 18.63 5.51
CA ILE A 205 24.84 18.47 4.33
C ILE A 205 25.56 17.85 3.14
N GLY A 206 26.88 17.75 3.18
CA GLY A 206 27.67 17.12 2.12
C GLY A 206 29.13 16.91 2.50
N ALA A 207 29.84 16.19 1.65
CA ALA A 207 31.29 16.11 1.62
C ALA A 207 31.77 16.60 0.25
N PHE A 208 33.07 16.88 0.12
CA PHE A 208 33.65 17.21 -1.16
C PHE A 208 35.10 16.74 -1.25
N VAL A 209 35.52 16.41 -2.46
CA VAL A 209 36.93 16.41 -2.86
C VAL A 209 37.14 17.48 -3.92
N GLU A 210 38.21 18.27 -3.79
CA GLU A 210 38.50 19.37 -4.71
C GLU A 210 39.76 19.03 -5.54
N PRO A 211 39.61 18.50 -6.76
CA PRO A 211 40.69 18.36 -7.71
C PRO A 211 41.17 19.73 -8.20
N ASP A 212 42.40 19.82 -8.66
CA ASP A 212 42.88 21.00 -9.37
C ASP A 212 42.15 21.15 -10.71
N GLU A 213 41.31 22.19 -10.82
CA GLU A 213 40.45 22.44 -11.98
C GLU A 213 41.24 22.66 -13.28
N GLU A 214 42.39 23.35 -13.22
CA GLU A 214 43.20 23.61 -14.42
C GLU A 214 43.80 22.30 -14.95
N GLU A 215 44.35 21.48 -14.05
CA GLU A 215 44.85 20.15 -14.40
C GLU A 215 43.73 19.24 -14.91
N MET A 216 42.51 19.36 -14.37
CA MET A 216 41.33 18.60 -14.78
C MET A 216 40.81 19.01 -16.18
N ILE A 217 40.77 20.32 -16.47
CA ILE A 217 40.38 20.84 -17.79
C ILE A 217 41.37 20.36 -18.86
N ALA A 218 42.66 20.29 -18.52
CA ALA A 218 43.73 19.80 -19.40
C ALA A 218 43.69 18.28 -19.66
N MET A 219 42.88 17.51 -18.91
CA MET A 219 42.76 16.06 -19.10
C MET A 219 42.19 15.70 -20.47
N ARG A 220 42.55 14.49 -20.94
CA ARG A 220 41.84 13.87 -22.06
C ARG A 220 40.38 13.67 -21.67
N ARG A 221 39.45 14.02 -22.56
CA ARG A 221 38.00 13.89 -22.30
C ARG A 221 37.58 12.53 -21.78
N ILE A 222 38.13 11.43 -22.30
CA ILE A 222 37.79 10.08 -21.81
C ILE A 222 38.21 9.86 -20.35
N ASP A 223 39.36 10.40 -19.94
CA ASP A 223 39.84 10.28 -18.56
C ASP A 223 39.03 11.17 -17.63
N ARG A 224 38.56 12.33 -18.12
CA ARG A 224 37.65 13.21 -17.39
C ARG A 224 36.24 12.63 -17.27
N MET A 225 35.71 12.01 -18.32
CA MET A 225 34.43 11.28 -18.25
C MET A 225 34.49 10.10 -17.27
N ARG A 226 35.62 9.37 -17.23
CA ARG A 226 35.84 8.33 -16.21
C ARG A 226 35.85 8.92 -14.80
N LEU A 227 36.50 10.08 -14.62
CA LEU A 227 36.50 10.82 -13.36
C LEU A 227 35.06 11.11 -12.93
N TYR A 228 34.25 11.78 -13.76
CA TYR A 228 32.84 12.05 -13.41
C TYR A 228 32.01 10.76 -13.21
N ALA A 229 32.27 9.69 -13.96
CA ALA A 229 31.49 8.46 -13.85
C ALA A 229 31.76 7.67 -12.56
N VAL A 230 32.93 7.83 -11.95
CA VAL A 230 33.34 6.98 -10.82
C VAL A 230 32.51 7.21 -9.56
N GLY A 231 32.06 8.45 -9.33
CA GLY A 231 31.17 8.82 -8.24
C GLY A 231 29.85 8.04 -8.30
N PRO A 232 28.95 8.29 -9.27
CA PRO A 232 27.68 7.59 -9.38
C PRO A 232 27.85 6.08 -9.54
N ALA A 233 28.88 5.60 -10.26
CA ALA A 233 29.14 4.17 -10.38
C ALA A 233 29.50 3.51 -9.04
N SER A 234 30.24 4.21 -8.16
CA SER A 234 30.55 3.71 -6.83
C SER A 234 29.30 3.58 -5.96
N ASN A 235 28.39 4.56 -6.00
CA ASN A 235 27.12 4.48 -5.28
C ASN A 235 26.24 3.34 -5.82
N ILE A 236 26.09 3.20 -7.14
CA ILE A 236 25.30 2.10 -7.73
C ILE A 236 25.91 0.73 -7.35
N THR A 237 27.24 0.62 -7.37
CA THR A 237 27.94 -0.61 -6.96
C THR A 237 27.71 -0.92 -5.48
N LEU A 238 27.81 0.10 -4.62
CA LEU A 238 27.56 -0.05 -3.19
C LEU A 238 26.09 -0.41 -2.93
N ALA A 239 25.17 0.21 -3.67
CA ALA A 239 23.75 -0.10 -3.59
C ALA A 239 23.49 -1.57 -3.91
N PHE A 240 24.07 -2.09 -5.00
CA PHE A 240 23.93 -3.50 -5.36
C PHE A 240 24.52 -4.43 -4.31
N LEU A 241 25.70 -4.12 -3.78
CA LEU A 241 26.31 -4.91 -2.70
C LEU A 241 25.41 -4.97 -1.46
N PHE A 242 24.93 -3.82 -0.99
CA PHE A 242 24.08 -3.75 0.20
C PHE A 242 22.67 -4.27 -0.05
N ALA A 243 22.19 -4.26 -1.30
CA ALA A 243 20.96 -4.94 -1.66
C ALA A 243 21.10 -6.44 -1.42
N LEU A 244 22.20 -7.05 -1.89
CA LEU A 244 22.49 -8.47 -1.67
C LEU A 244 22.74 -8.80 -0.19
N LEU A 245 23.48 -7.95 0.52
CA LEU A 245 23.70 -8.16 1.96
C LEU A 245 22.39 -8.08 2.75
N PHE A 246 21.48 -7.16 2.41
CA PHE A 246 20.18 -7.10 3.04
C PHE A 246 19.30 -8.31 2.64
N SER A 247 19.16 -8.61 1.35
CA SER A 247 18.27 -9.66 0.88
C SER A 247 18.82 -11.05 1.18
N TRP A 248 19.84 -11.49 0.43
CA TRP A 248 20.45 -12.82 0.54
C TRP A 248 21.23 -13.02 1.84
N GLY A 249 21.71 -11.93 2.45
CA GLY A 249 22.47 -11.99 3.69
C GLY A 249 21.58 -12.00 4.93
N MET A 250 20.71 -11.00 5.09
CA MET A 250 19.93 -10.81 6.33
C MET A 250 18.53 -11.42 6.22
N VAL A 251 17.75 -11.04 5.20
CA VAL A 251 16.33 -11.45 5.09
C VAL A 251 16.17 -12.93 4.77
N ALA A 252 17.06 -13.51 3.95
CA ALA A 252 17.08 -14.95 3.67
C ALA A 252 17.41 -15.80 4.90
N ALA A 253 17.93 -15.19 5.97
CA ALA A 253 18.21 -15.84 7.24
C ALA A 253 17.07 -15.62 8.26
N LEU A 254 15.89 -15.19 7.83
CA LEU A 254 14.72 -15.07 8.70
C LEU A 254 13.86 -16.33 8.58
N GLU A 255 13.52 -16.91 9.73
CA GLU A 255 12.57 -18.02 9.84
C GLU A 255 11.35 -17.59 10.67
N PRO A 256 10.16 -18.14 10.41
CA PRO A 256 8.99 -17.87 11.24
C PRO A 256 9.24 -18.30 12.69
N ALA A 257 8.96 -17.42 13.65
CA ALA A 257 9.13 -17.71 15.08
C ALA A 257 8.03 -18.63 15.63
N HIS A 258 6.87 -18.66 14.98
CA HIS A 258 5.70 -19.46 15.37
C HIS A 258 5.00 -20.02 14.13
N ASP A 259 4.39 -21.20 14.27
CA ASP A 259 3.47 -21.77 13.29
C ASP A 259 2.16 -20.94 13.24
N GLY A 260 1.58 -20.77 12.06
CA GLY A 260 0.30 -20.07 11.91
C GLY A 260 0.06 -19.44 10.53
N ALA A 261 -1.13 -18.90 10.35
CA ALA A 261 -1.55 -18.20 9.13
C ALA A 261 -1.52 -16.67 9.35
N LEU A 262 -0.72 -15.95 8.57
CA LEU A 262 -0.57 -14.49 8.71
C LEU A 262 -1.75 -13.77 8.06
N THR A 263 -2.42 -12.88 8.79
CA THR A 263 -3.46 -12.02 8.20
C THR A 263 -2.84 -10.98 7.27
N ALA A 264 -3.03 -11.15 5.96
CA ALA A 264 -2.60 -10.20 4.95
C ALA A 264 -3.62 -9.06 4.78
N SER A 265 -4.90 -9.36 4.95
CA SER A 265 -6.01 -8.39 4.92
C SER A 265 -7.12 -8.82 5.88
N VAL A 266 -7.85 -7.84 6.43
CA VAL A 266 -9.05 -8.04 7.24
C VAL A 266 -10.13 -7.11 6.72
N MET A 267 -11.33 -7.65 6.51
CA MET A 267 -12.50 -6.93 6.02
C MET A 267 -13.25 -6.35 7.22
N GLY A 268 -13.54 -5.05 7.18
CA GLY A 268 -14.08 -4.33 8.34
C GLY A 268 -15.51 -4.74 8.73
N ASP A 269 -16.35 -5.00 7.73
CA ASP A 269 -17.78 -5.28 7.90
C ASP A 269 -18.08 -6.80 7.95
N TYR A 270 -17.10 -7.59 8.39
CA TYR A 270 -17.19 -9.04 8.54
C TYR A 270 -16.70 -9.45 9.93
N ALA A 271 -17.01 -10.69 10.32
CA ALA A 271 -16.75 -11.29 11.62
C ALA A 271 -15.38 -10.92 12.22
N ALA A 272 -14.30 -11.02 11.45
CA ALA A 272 -12.96 -10.65 11.93
C ALA A 272 -12.78 -9.15 12.18
N GLY A 273 -13.25 -8.31 11.26
CA GLY A 273 -13.15 -6.86 11.39
C GLY A 273 -13.95 -6.35 12.59
N GLU A 274 -15.18 -6.84 12.76
CA GLU A 274 -16.04 -6.51 13.90
C GLU A 274 -15.45 -6.95 15.23
N ALA A 275 -14.82 -8.12 15.25
CA ALA A 275 -14.10 -8.63 16.43
C ALA A 275 -12.77 -7.90 16.72
N GLY A 276 -12.29 -7.07 15.80
CA GLY A 276 -11.07 -6.29 15.95
C GLY A 276 -9.79 -7.07 15.63
N LEU A 277 -9.85 -8.07 14.76
CA LEU A 277 -8.64 -8.59 14.10
C LEU A 277 -8.08 -7.51 13.16
N GLU A 278 -6.76 -7.47 13.05
CA GLU A 278 -6.06 -6.54 12.15
C GLU A 278 -5.11 -7.31 11.22
N PRO A 279 -4.71 -6.73 10.07
CA PRO A 279 -3.60 -7.25 9.29
C PRO A 279 -2.31 -7.33 10.13
N TRP A 280 -1.44 -8.28 9.80
CA TRP A 280 -0.21 -8.62 10.54
C TRP A 280 -0.39 -9.33 11.88
N MET A 281 -1.57 -9.84 12.18
CA MET A 281 -1.77 -10.82 13.25
C MET A 281 -1.52 -12.23 12.73
N LEU A 282 -0.92 -13.10 13.55
CA LEU A 282 -0.68 -14.49 13.19
C LEU A 282 -1.74 -15.39 13.81
N LEU A 283 -2.62 -15.97 13.00
CA LEU A 283 -3.65 -16.90 13.47
C LEU A 283 -3.02 -18.24 13.86
N THR A 284 -3.21 -18.65 15.11
CA THR A 284 -2.57 -19.85 15.68
C THR A 284 -3.57 -20.95 16.01
N SER A 285 -4.85 -20.62 16.22
CA SER A 285 -5.90 -21.63 16.38
C SER A 285 -7.30 -21.13 16.00
N VAL A 286 -8.16 -22.06 15.60
CA VAL A 286 -9.61 -21.85 15.41
C VAL A 286 -10.33 -22.95 16.20
N ASN A 287 -11.18 -22.56 17.13
CA ASN A 287 -11.96 -23.45 18.01
C ASN A 287 -11.11 -24.50 18.76
N GLY A 288 -9.91 -24.10 19.19
CA GLY A 288 -8.95 -24.98 19.86
C GLY A 288 -8.11 -25.88 18.92
N THR A 289 -8.41 -25.92 17.63
CA THR A 289 -7.58 -26.62 16.63
C THR A 289 -6.41 -25.73 16.23
N SER A 290 -5.19 -26.26 16.34
CA SER A 290 -3.97 -25.54 15.97
C SER A 290 -3.88 -25.34 14.46
N ILE A 291 -3.57 -24.12 14.04
CA ILE A 291 -3.33 -23.73 12.65
C ILE A 291 -1.82 -23.59 12.45
N LYS A 292 -1.25 -24.23 11.42
CA LYS A 292 0.18 -24.09 11.10
C LYS A 292 0.47 -23.35 9.81
N SER A 293 -0.50 -23.30 8.91
CA SER A 293 -0.38 -22.68 7.60
C SER A 293 -1.67 -21.99 7.17
N ALA A 294 -1.59 -21.16 6.13
CA ALA A 294 -2.77 -20.58 5.48
C ALA A 294 -3.70 -21.66 4.89
N ALA A 295 -3.16 -22.79 4.45
CA ALA A 295 -3.95 -23.92 3.96
C ALA A 295 -4.72 -24.60 5.10
N ASP A 296 -4.06 -24.86 6.24
CA ASP A 296 -4.68 -25.46 7.42
C ASP A 296 -5.86 -24.60 7.92
N PHE A 297 -5.67 -23.27 7.92
CA PHE A 297 -6.70 -22.31 8.28
C PHE A 297 -7.94 -22.41 7.38
N GLY A 298 -7.72 -22.46 6.06
CA GLY A 298 -8.80 -22.60 5.09
C GLY A 298 -9.53 -23.94 5.22
N GLU A 299 -8.80 -25.03 5.48
CA GLU A 299 -9.40 -26.35 5.71
C GLU A 299 -10.27 -26.37 6.97
N GLU A 300 -9.79 -25.81 8.08
CA GLU A 300 -10.56 -25.78 9.33
C GLU A 300 -11.80 -24.88 9.23
N LEU A 301 -11.70 -23.68 8.64
CA LEU A 301 -12.89 -22.86 8.44
C LEU A 301 -13.93 -23.54 7.53
N ASN A 302 -13.53 -24.31 6.52
CA ASN A 302 -14.50 -25.03 5.67
C ASN A 302 -15.27 -26.14 6.42
N LYS A 303 -14.84 -26.55 7.62
CA LYS A 303 -15.58 -27.47 8.50
C LYS A 303 -16.65 -26.75 9.34
N THR A 304 -16.63 -25.43 9.37
CA THR A 304 -17.59 -24.56 10.08
C THR A 304 -18.75 -24.14 9.17
N TRP A 305 -19.81 -23.59 9.77
CA TRP A 305 -20.99 -23.07 9.06
C TRP A 305 -21.25 -21.60 9.39
N ALA A 306 -22.02 -20.92 8.54
CA ALA A 306 -22.44 -19.53 8.76
C ALA A 306 -23.25 -19.40 10.05
N GLY A 307 -23.09 -18.30 10.79
CA GLY A 307 -23.70 -18.07 12.10
C GLY A 307 -23.08 -18.85 13.26
N GLN A 308 -22.13 -19.75 13.00
CA GLN A 308 -21.45 -20.49 14.07
C GLN A 308 -20.54 -19.56 14.89
N ASN A 309 -20.68 -19.59 16.22
CA ASN A 309 -19.73 -18.96 17.12
C ASN A 309 -18.44 -19.78 17.23
N VAL A 310 -17.30 -19.16 16.93
CA VAL A 310 -15.98 -19.77 17.05
C VAL A 310 -15.01 -18.86 17.80
N THR A 311 -14.08 -19.45 18.55
CA THR A 311 -12.98 -18.71 19.18
C THR A 311 -11.74 -18.82 18.30
N VAL A 312 -11.23 -17.67 17.83
CA VAL A 312 -9.99 -17.55 17.06
C VAL A 312 -8.89 -17.02 17.97
N GLN A 313 -7.73 -17.70 18.02
CA GLN A 313 -6.55 -17.18 18.70
C GLN A 313 -5.52 -16.69 17.69
N ALA A 314 -4.91 -15.56 18.00
CA ALA A 314 -3.87 -14.98 17.18
C ALA A 314 -2.75 -14.34 18.02
N LEU A 315 -1.57 -14.17 17.43
CA LEU A 315 -0.50 -13.35 17.98
C LEU A 315 -0.56 -11.95 17.36
N ASP A 316 -0.72 -10.93 18.20
CA ASP A 316 -0.61 -9.52 17.85
C ASP A 316 0.72 -9.00 18.40
N LYS A 317 1.68 -8.75 17.49
CA LYS A 317 3.07 -8.38 17.85
C LYS A 317 3.70 -9.38 18.84
N GLY A 318 3.44 -10.67 18.61
CA GLY A 318 3.92 -11.77 19.45
C GLY A 318 3.13 -11.97 20.76
N GLN A 319 2.13 -11.12 21.06
CA GLN A 319 1.28 -11.28 22.24
C GLN A 319 0.00 -12.04 21.88
N PRO A 320 -0.38 -13.08 22.65
CA PRO A 320 -1.59 -13.84 22.38
C PRO A 320 -2.84 -13.00 22.62
N ARG A 321 -3.78 -13.07 21.68
CA ARG A 321 -5.13 -12.49 21.75
C ARG A 321 -6.15 -13.55 21.34
N SER A 322 -7.33 -13.46 21.93
CA SER A 322 -8.48 -14.33 21.66
C SER A 322 -9.64 -13.50 21.17
N PHE A 323 -10.35 -13.99 20.17
CA PHE A 323 -11.46 -13.33 19.51
C PHE A 323 -12.61 -14.32 19.42
N ASP A 324 -13.73 -14.01 20.04
CA ASP A 324 -14.97 -14.77 19.88
C ASP A 324 -15.77 -14.11 18.76
N VAL A 325 -16.03 -14.88 17.70
CA VAL A 325 -16.60 -14.37 16.45
C VAL A 325 -17.77 -15.23 16.01
N THR A 326 -18.81 -14.59 15.50
CA THR A 326 -19.91 -15.25 14.79
C THR A 326 -19.56 -15.23 13.31
N LEU A 327 -19.43 -16.39 12.68
CA LEU A 327 -18.97 -16.48 11.30
C LEU A 327 -20.02 -16.00 10.30
N ASP A 328 -19.59 -15.27 9.27
CA ASP A 328 -20.45 -14.91 8.15
C ASP A 328 -20.62 -16.08 7.18
N ASP A 329 -21.45 -15.90 6.16
CA ASP A 329 -21.58 -16.86 5.08
C ASP A 329 -20.55 -16.62 3.96
N LYS A 330 -19.82 -17.68 3.62
CA LYS A 330 -18.80 -17.66 2.56
C LYS A 330 -19.43 -17.48 1.19
N GLY A 331 -20.58 -18.11 0.92
CA GLY A 331 -21.28 -17.99 -0.34
C GLY A 331 -21.63 -16.52 -0.65
N SER A 332 -22.20 -15.84 0.35
CA SER A 332 -22.56 -14.42 0.34
C SER A 332 -21.39 -13.55 -0.09
N TYR A 333 -20.24 -13.73 0.55
CA TYR A 333 -19.05 -12.95 0.26
C TYR A 333 -18.57 -13.14 -1.18
N TYR A 334 -18.53 -14.38 -1.67
CA TYR A 334 -18.09 -14.64 -3.04
C TYR A 334 -19.09 -14.14 -4.07
N LEU A 335 -20.40 -14.31 -3.86
CA LEU A 335 -21.43 -13.71 -4.71
C LEU A 335 -21.34 -12.17 -4.71
N GLN A 336 -21.02 -11.58 -3.55
CA GLN A 336 -20.89 -10.14 -3.36
C GLN A 336 -19.67 -9.53 -4.05
N TYR A 337 -18.49 -10.13 -3.94
CA TYR A 337 -17.25 -9.49 -4.41
C TYR A 337 -16.57 -10.21 -5.58
N TYR A 338 -16.81 -11.51 -5.74
CA TYR A 338 -16.09 -12.38 -6.67
C TYR A 338 -17.02 -13.44 -7.31
N PRO A 339 -18.12 -13.04 -7.98
CA PRO A 339 -19.15 -13.98 -8.43
C PRO A 339 -18.62 -15.02 -9.42
N ASP A 340 -17.61 -14.68 -10.22
CA ASP A 340 -16.95 -15.62 -11.15
C ASP A 340 -16.19 -16.75 -10.43
N TYR A 341 -15.92 -16.59 -9.13
CA TYR A 341 -15.23 -17.57 -8.28
C TYR A 341 -16.17 -18.26 -7.29
N TYR A 342 -17.47 -17.95 -7.32
CA TYR A 342 -18.45 -18.62 -6.48
C TYR A 342 -18.67 -20.05 -6.96
N GLU A 343 -18.74 -20.98 -5.99
CA GLU A 343 -19.17 -22.35 -6.23
C GLU A 343 -20.31 -22.71 -5.27
N PRO A 344 -21.31 -23.52 -5.70
CA PRO A 344 -22.49 -23.81 -4.88
C PRO A 344 -22.21 -24.37 -3.48
N TRP A 345 -21.09 -25.07 -3.27
CA TRP A 345 -20.72 -25.62 -1.96
C TRP A 345 -20.28 -24.56 -0.93
N MET A 346 -20.00 -23.33 -1.36
CA MET A 346 -19.54 -22.25 -0.48
C MET A 346 -20.68 -21.69 0.37
N SER A 347 -21.92 -21.75 -0.11
CA SER A 347 -23.09 -21.31 0.64
C SER A 347 -23.31 -22.16 1.89
N GLY A 348 -23.55 -21.49 3.01
CA GLY A 348 -23.72 -22.08 4.35
C GLY A 348 -22.40 -22.36 5.07
N LYS A 349 -21.24 -22.13 4.42
CA LYS A 349 -19.93 -22.32 5.06
C LYS A 349 -19.51 -21.08 5.83
N GLY A 350 -18.87 -21.30 6.97
CA GLY A 350 -18.38 -20.21 7.81
C GLY A 350 -17.28 -19.41 7.11
N PHE A 351 -17.38 -18.09 7.23
CA PHE A 351 -16.45 -17.12 6.66
C PHE A 351 -16.04 -16.10 7.71
N LEU A 352 -14.73 -15.92 7.85
CA LEU A 352 -14.17 -15.03 8.85
C LEU A 352 -13.93 -13.59 8.33
N GLY A 353 -13.89 -13.37 7.01
CA GLY A 353 -13.55 -12.05 6.46
C GLY A 353 -12.05 -11.69 6.50
N VAL A 354 -11.16 -12.70 6.45
CA VAL A 354 -9.70 -12.50 6.45
C VAL A 354 -9.04 -13.10 5.21
N GLY A 355 -8.11 -12.35 4.62
CA GLY A 355 -7.15 -12.89 3.65
C GLY A 355 -5.90 -13.33 4.40
N VAL A 356 -5.56 -14.62 4.34
CA VAL A 356 -4.37 -15.17 5.02
C VAL A 356 -3.29 -15.60 4.04
N THR A 357 -2.04 -15.59 4.50
CA THR A 357 -0.88 -16.05 3.74
C THR A 357 0.13 -16.73 4.67
N ASP A 358 1.01 -17.55 4.11
CA ASP A 358 2.12 -18.11 4.89
C ASP A 358 3.19 -17.05 5.14
N GLN A 359 3.74 -17.02 6.35
CA GLN A 359 4.77 -16.06 6.76
C GLN A 359 5.99 -16.10 5.83
N ALA A 360 6.38 -17.30 5.39
CA ALA A 360 7.51 -17.51 4.47
C ALA A 360 7.31 -16.82 3.11
N ALA A 361 6.07 -16.69 2.61
CA ALA A 361 5.81 -16.00 1.35
C ALA A 361 6.16 -14.51 1.42
N VAL A 362 6.10 -13.91 2.61
CA VAL A 362 6.49 -12.51 2.84
C VAL A 362 8.00 -12.35 2.80
N THR A 363 8.76 -13.25 3.41
CA THR A 363 10.23 -13.18 3.46
C THR A 363 10.87 -13.62 2.15
N GLU A 364 10.32 -14.61 1.44
CA GLU A 364 10.87 -15.14 0.18
C GLU A 364 11.02 -14.04 -0.88
N GLY A 365 9.96 -13.24 -1.11
CA GLY A 365 10.01 -12.13 -2.06
C GLY A 365 11.00 -11.01 -1.67
N LEU A 366 11.34 -10.89 -0.39
CA LEU A 366 12.32 -9.91 0.11
C LEU A 366 13.75 -10.47 0.12
N ALA A 367 13.91 -11.78 0.32
CA ALA A 367 15.16 -12.51 0.23
C ALA A 367 15.63 -12.67 -1.22
N HIS A 368 14.69 -12.90 -2.14
CA HIS A 368 14.94 -13.12 -3.57
C HIS A 368 14.22 -12.08 -4.45
N PRO A 369 14.53 -10.77 -4.30
CA PRO A 369 13.76 -9.72 -4.96
C PRO A 369 13.85 -9.74 -6.49
N ALA A 370 14.85 -10.40 -7.07
CA ALA A 370 15.02 -10.52 -8.51
C ALA A 370 14.22 -11.68 -9.13
N GLN A 371 13.48 -12.47 -8.34
CA GLN A 371 12.73 -13.62 -8.85
C GLN A 371 11.59 -13.23 -9.80
N ASP A 372 10.96 -12.08 -9.55
CA ASP A 372 9.89 -11.52 -10.36
C ASP A 372 9.82 -9.99 -10.21
N GLY A 373 9.10 -9.34 -11.13
CA GLY A 373 9.02 -7.87 -11.16
C GLY A 373 8.28 -7.27 -9.96
N TRP A 374 7.31 -7.98 -9.38
CA TRP A 374 6.55 -7.52 -8.22
C TRP A 374 7.37 -7.60 -6.94
N SER A 375 8.13 -8.67 -6.74
CA SER A 375 9.09 -8.80 -5.63
C SER A 375 10.14 -7.70 -5.67
N LEU A 376 10.69 -7.39 -6.86
CA LEU A 376 11.65 -6.31 -7.02
C LEU A 376 11.04 -4.95 -6.68
N LEU A 377 9.80 -4.71 -7.14
CA LEU A 377 9.09 -3.47 -6.86
C LEU A 377 8.79 -3.33 -5.36
N ARG A 378 8.29 -4.39 -4.71
CA ARG A 378 8.04 -4.42 -3.26
C ARG A 378 9.32 -4.14 -2.47
N TYR A 379 10.43 -4.74 -2.88
CA TYR A 379 11.73 -4.55 -2.26
C TYR A 379 12.21 -3.10 -2.31
N ILE A 380 12.09 -2.42 -3.46
CA ILE A 380 12.49 -1.01 -3.62
C ILE A 380 11.51 -0.07 -2.90
N THR A 381 10.26 -0.48 -2.72
CA THR A 381 9.18 0.35 -2.17
C THR A 381 8.85 0.11 -0.70
N LEU A 382 9.60 -0.74 0.02
CA LEU A 382 9.37 -1.01 1.44
C LEU A 382 9.16 0.23 2.33
N PRO A 383 9.87 1.36 2.15
CA PRO A 383 9.64 2.56 2.94
C PRO A 383 8.25 3.16 2.74
N PHE A 384 7.72 3.12 1.51
CA PHE A 384 6.36 3.59 1.20
C PHE A 384 5.29 2.65 1.75
N LEU A 385 5.62 1.36 1.89
CA LEU A 385 4.79 0.35 2.55
C LEU A 385 4.90 0.40 4.09
N LYS A 386 5.71 1.31 4.66
CA LYS A 386 6.01 1.40 6.10
C LYS A 386 6.61 0.12 6.69
N LEU A 387 7.30 -0.67 5.86
CA LEU A 387 8.01 -1.88 6.26
C LEU A 387 9.52 -1.64 6.44
N GLN A 388 9.97 -0.39 6.32
CA GLN A 388 11.35 0.01 6.58
C GLN A 388 11.43 1.32 7.37
N PRO A 389 12.15 1.34 8.53
CA PRO A 389 12.73 0.20 9.23
C PRO A 389 11.69 -0.88 9.55
N PHE A 390 12.11 -2.14 9.68
CA PHE A 390 11.18 -3.23 9.99
C PHE A 390 10.38 -2.90 11.26
N PRO A 391 9.04 -2.88 11.16
CA PRO A 391 8.18 -2.54 12.29
C PRO A 391 8.06 -3.69 13.28
N GLU A 392 7.61 -3.38 14.50
CA GLU A 392 7.49 -4.37 15.60
C GLU A 392 6.63 -5.58 15.23
N HIS A 393 5.50 -5.36 14.54
CA HIS A 393 4.63 -6.45 14.09
C HIS A 393 5.33 -7.38 13.08
N PHE A 394 6.35 -6.90 12.35
CA PHE A 394 7.16 -7.75 11.49
C PHE A 394 8.21 -8.49 12.31
N THR A 395 8.98 -7.77 13.14
CA THR A 395 10.09 -8.37 13.90
C THR A 395 9.64 -9.36 14.97
N ALA A 396 8.38 -9.29 15.41
CA ALA A 396 7.81 -10.25 16.35
C ALA A 396 7.40 -11.60 15.70
N LEU A 397 7.31 -11.66 14.37
CA LEU A 397 6.91 -12.86 13.62
C LEU A 397 8.09 -13.69 13.13
N PHE A 398 9.28 -13.09 13.05
CA PHE A 398 10.46 -13.73 12.50
C PHE A 398 11.60 -13.70 13.48
N GLU A 399 12.38 -14.77 13.50
CA GLU A 399 13.62 -14.86 14.25
C GLU A 399 14.82 -15.05 13.30
N PRO A 400 15.98 -14.43 13.62
CA PRO A 400 17.20 -14.65 12.86
C PRO A 400 17.73 -16.08 13.03
N SER A 401 18.03 -16.74 11.92
CA SER A 401 18.63 -18.07 11.88
C SER A 401 20.00 -18.06 11.19
N GLY A 402 20.64 -19.22 11.10
CA GLY A 402 21.93 -19.40 10.41
C GLY A 402 23.09 -18.56 10.96
N LEU A 403 24.03 -18.18 10.08
CA LEU A 403 25.19 -17.35 10.48
C LEU A 403 24.80 -15.95 10.98
N PRO A 404 23.86 -15.23 10.33
CA PRO A 404 23.39 -13.93 10.83
C PRO A 404 22.72 -14.02 12.20
N GLY A 405 22.06 -15.14 12.53
CA GLY A 405 21.43 -15.38 13.82
C GLY A 405 22.38 -15.54 15.00
N VAL A 406 23.70 -15.56 14.78
CA VAL A 406 24.70 -15.46 15.87
C VAL A 406 24.68 -14.07 16.52
N LEU A 407 24.19 -13.05 15.81
CA LEU A 407 24.05 -11.70 16.35
C LEU A 407 22.88 -11.64 17.34
N PRO A 408 22.99 -10.88 18.44
CA PRO A 408 21.83 -10.55 19.25
C PRO A 408 20.73 -9.88 18.41
N ASP A 409 19.46 -10.22 18.63
CA ASP A 409 18.32 -9.80 17.80
C ASP A 409 18.31 -8.30 17.50
N GLY A 410 18.51 -7.46 18.53
CA GLY A 410 18.55 -6.01 18.35
C GLY A 410 19.67 -5.54 17.42
N LEU A 411 20.84 -6.21 17.45
CA LEU A 411 21.96 -5.93 16.54
C LEU A 411 21.69 -6.47 15.14
N PHE A 412 21.03 -7.63 15.02
CA PHE A 412 20.60 -8.15 13.73
C PHE A 412 19.65 -7.16 13.03
N TRP A 413 18.57 -6.76 13.69
CA TRP A 413 17.57 -5.87 13.11
C TRP A 413 18.14 -4.48 12.80
N MET A 414 19.00 -3.94 13.67
CA MET A 414 19.71 -2.69 13.41
C MET A 414 20.61 -2.79 12.17
N THR A 415 21.35 -3.89 12.03
CA THR A 415 22.22 -4.15 10.87
C THR A 415 21.42 -4.30 9.59
N ALA A 416 20.33 -5.07 9.61
CA ALA A 416 19.46 -5.28 8.45
C ALA A 416 18.86 -3.95 7.97
N ASN A 417 18.28 -3.16 8.89
CA ASN A 417 17.75 -1.84 8.57
C ASN A 417 18.83 -0.91 8.00
N LEU A 418 20.03 -0.88 8.61
CA LEU A 418 21.14 -0.08 8.09
C LEU A 418 21.56 -0.51 6.69
N PHE A 419 21.65 -1.82 6.42
CA PHE A 419 21.98 -2.32 5.08
C PHE A 419 20.96 -1.89 4.03
N TYR A 420 19.67 -2.00 4.35
CA TYR A 420 18.61 -1.52 3.47
C TYR A 420 18.76 -0.03 3.15
N TRP A 421 18.96 0.81 4.17
CA TRP A 421 19.08 2.25 3.97
C TRP A 421 20.35 2.64 3.21
N ILE A 422 21.47 1.93 3.42
CA ILE A 422 22.68 2.10 2.61
C ILE A 422 22.37 1.76 1.15
N PHE A 423 21.72 0.63 0.89
CA PHE A 423 21.26 0.26 -0.45
C PHE A 423 20.42 1.39 -1.08
N TRP A 424 19.34 1.77 -0.40
CA TRP A 424 18.30 2.63 -0.97
C TRP A 424 18.83 4.04 -1.26
N LEU A 425 19.56 4.64 -0.32
CA LEU A 425 20.11 5.99 -0.52
C LEU A 425 21.29 6.02 -1.49
N ASN A 426 22.14 4.99 -1.53
CA ASN A 426 23.19 4.94 -2.55
C ASN A 426 22.61 4.76 -3.95
N LEU A 427 21.55 3.96 -4.10
CA LEU A 427 20.87 3.82 -5.38
C LEU A 427 20.33 5.18 -5.85
N MET A 428 19.63 5.90 -4.95
CA MET A 428 19.08 7.23 -5.24
C MET A 428 20.16 8.26 -5.58
N VAL A 429 21.25 8.34 -4.80
CA VAL A 429 22.37 9.27 -5.06
C VAL A 429 23.07 8.95 -6.38
N GLY A 430 23.30 7.66 -6.67
CA GLY A 430 23.93 7.22 -7.93
C GLY A 430 23.06 7.49 -9.15
N MET A 431 21.77 7.14 -9.10
CA MET A 431 20.83 7.37 -10.20
C MET A 431 20.60 8.86 -10.45
N THR A 432 20.51 9.67 -9.40
CA THR A 432 20.37 11.12 -9.53
C THR A 432 21.61 11.72 -10.18
N ASN A 433 22.81 11.39 -9.70
CA ASN A 433 24.05 11.92 -10.29
C ASN A 433 24.32 11.44 -11.72
N ALA A 434 23.74 10.31 -12.13
CA ALA A 434 23.82 9.83 -13.51
C ALA A 434 22.93 10.63 -14.50
N LEU A 435 21.98 11.43 -14.02
CA LEU A 435 21.11 12.24 -14.90
C LEU A 435 21.94 13.22 -15.75
N PRO A 436 21.57 13.45 -17.02
CA PRO A 436 22.32 14.31 -17.92
C PRO A 436 21.96 15.78 -17.73
N ALA A 437 22.16 16.29 -16.52
CA ALA A 437 21.84 17.65 -16.12
C ALA A 437 22.92 18.25 -15.23
N VAL A 438 23.55 19.35 -15.62
CA VAL A 438 24.51 20.08 -14.77
C VAL A 438 23.74 20.69 -13.58
N PRO A 439 24.25 20.60 -12.33
CA PRO A 439 25.63 20.28 -11.91
C PRO A 439 25.92 18.79 -11.62
N LEU A 440 25.09 17.86 -12.06
CA LEU A 440 25.28 16.42 -11.81
C LEU A 440 26.37 15.84 -12.73
N ASP A 441 27.07 14.81 -12.26
CA ASP A 441 28.17 14.15 -12.99
C ASP A 441 27.78 13.69 -14.40
N GLY A 442 26.58 13.13 -14.56
CA GLY A 442 26.03 12.70 -15.83
C GLY A 442 25.89 13.83 -16.85
N GLY A 443 25.64 15.06 -16.39
CA GLY A 443 25.62 16.25 -17.24
C GLY A 443 26.97 16.55 -17.88
N PHE A 444 28.05 16.45 -17.09
CA PHE A 444 29.41 16.64 -17.60
C PHE A 444 29.84 15.52 -18.54
N ILE A 445 29.49 14.27 -18.23
CA ILE A 445 29.73 13.12 -19.12
C ILE A 445 29.03 13.34 -20.46
N PHE A 446 27.76 13.72 -20.44
CA PHE A 446 26.99 14.01 -21.65
C PHE A 446 27.62 15.15 -22.46
N GLY A 447 28.02 16.25 -21.81
CA GLY A 447 28.70 17.37 -22.47
C GLY A 447 29.98 16.95 -23.20
N ASP A 448 30.87 16.21 -22.53
CA ASP A 448 32.11 15.72 -23.15
C ASP A 448 31.84 14.74 -24.31
N SER A 449 30.74 13.98 -24.24
CA SER A 449 30.29 13.06 -25.30
C SER A 449 29.86 13.81 -26.55
N VAL A 450 29.02 14.84 -26.38
CA VAL A 450 28.54 15.69 -27.46
C VAL A 450 29.72 16.39 -28.13
N ALA A 451 30.61 16.98 -27.32
CA ALA A 451 31.81 17.62 -27.84
C ALA A 451 32.69 16.63 -28.63
N ALA A 452 32.86 15.39 -28.14
CA ALA A 452 33.64 14.36 -28.83
C ALA A 452 32.99 13.93 -30.17
N LEU A 453 31.65 13.88 -30.23
CA LEU A 453 30.92 13.61 -31.45
C LEU A 453 31.08 14.74 -32.48
N LEU A 454 30.98 16.00 -32.04
CA LEU A 454 31.20 17.19 -32.87
C LEU A 454 32.62 17.26 -33.43
N ASP A 455 33.61 16.71 -32.73
CA ASP A 455 34.99 16.61 -33.22
C ASP A 455 35.18 15.49 -34.25
N ARG A 456 34.41 14.40 -34.17
CA ARG A 456 34.43 13.31 -35.15
C ARG A 456 33.72 13.66 -36.45
N LEU A 457 32.72 14.53 -36.38
CA LEU A 457 32.07 15.09 -37.56
C LEU A 457 33.10 15.95 -38.31
N LYS A 458 33.75 15.37 -39.33
CA LYS A 458 34.72 16.02 -40.24
C LYS A 458 34.07 17.12 -41.10
N ARG A 459 33.38 18.08 -40.48
CA ARG A 459 32.89 19.29 -41.15
C ARG A 459 33.92 20.40 -40.93
N PRO A 460 34.57 20.91 -41.99
CA PRO A 460 35.58 21.97 -41.89
C PRO A 460 35.02 23.37 -41.56
N VAL A 461 33.79 23.48 -41.04
CA VAL A 461 33.03 24.74 -40.98
C VAL A 461 32.72 25.20 -39.55
N LEU A 462 32.87 24.36 -38.52
CA LEU A 462 32.54 24.74 -37.15
C LEU A 462 33.80 25.13 -36.37
N SER A 463 33.89 26.40 -35.95
CA SER A 463 34.91 26.88 -35.01
C SER A 463 34.81 26.16 -33.66
N ALA A 464 35.91 26.14 -32.89
CA ALA A 464 35.92 25.56 -31.54
C ALA A 464 34.86 26.20 -30.63
N GLU A 465 34.77 27.53 -30.66
CA GLU A 465 33.75 28.32 -29.95
C GLU A 465 32.33 27.88 -30.30
N ARG A 466 32.05 27.62 -31.59
CA ARG A 466 30.72 27.20 -32.02
C ARG A 466 30.38 25.79 -31.53
N LYS A 467 31.36 24.89 -31.44
CA LYS A 467 31.15 23.54 -30.90
C LYS A 467 30.86 23.57 -29.40
N GLU A 468 31.56 24.42 -28.67
CA GLU A 468 31.32 24.67 -27.25
C GLU A 468 29.92 25.26 -27.03
N GLU A 469 29.55 26.30 -27.78
CA GLU A 469 28.21 26.89 -27.75
C GLU A 469 27.09 25.88 -28.04
N ILE A 470 27.29 24.96 -29.00
CA ILE A 470 26.34 23.88 -29.28
C ILE A 470 26.27 22.90 -28.11
N THR A 471 27.41 22.52 -27.54
CA THR A 471 27.49 21.58 -26.42
C THR A 471 26.76 22.14 -25.20
N ASP A 472 27.05 23.39 -24.83
CA ASP A 472 26.43 24.05 -23.68
C ASP A 472 24.92 24.21 -23.85
N ARG A 473 24.46 24.56 -25.06
CA ARG A 473 23.03 24.64 -25.36
C ARG A 473 22.34 23.29 -25.25
N LEU A 474 22.95 22.22 -25.76
CA LEU A 474 22.37 20.88 -25.69
C LEU A 474 22.32 20.35 -24.25
N VAL A 475 23.40 20.53 -23.48
CA VAL A 475 23.44 20.17 -22.06
C VAL A 475 22.39 20.96 -21.27
N SER A 476 22.28 22.26 -21.51
CA SER A 476 21.29 23.12 -20.83
C SER A 476 19.85 22.75 -21.21
N ALA A 477 19.58 22.51 -22.49
CA ALA A 477 18.25 22.10 -22.96
C ALA A 477 17.83 20.76 -22.35
N LEU A 478 18.76 19.80 -22.28
CA LEU A 478 18.50 18.50 -21.67
C LEU A 478 18.32 18.61 -20.15
N ALA A 479 19.11 19.45 -19.47
CA ALA A 479 18.94 19.72 -18.04
C ALA A 479 17.55 20.33 -17.75
N ILE A 480 17.11 21.31 -18.54
CA ILE A 480 15.77 21.91 -18.44
C ILE A 480 14.69 20.86 -18.69
N LEU A 481 14.87 20.00 -19.70
CA LEU A 481 13.93 18.91 -19.98
C LEU A 481 13.81 17.95 -18.79
N VAL A 482 14.93 17.51 -18.21
CA VAL A 482 14.94 16.63 -17.04
C VAL A 482 14.21 17.28 -15.87
N VAL A 483 14.52 18.55 -15.55
CA VAL A 483 13.83 19.29 -14.48
C VAL A 483 12.33 19.43 -14.79
N ALA A 484 11.96 19.73 -16.03
CA ALA A 484 10.56 19.85 -16.44
C ALA A 484 9.81 18.52 -16.28
N LEU A 485 10.42 17.38 -16.67
CA LEU A 485 9.83 16.05 -16.48
C LEU A 485 9.65 15.70 -15.00
N VAL A 486 10.64 16.02 -14.16
CA VAL A 486 10.58 15.81 -12.71
C VAL A 486 9.48 16.69 -12.08
N VAL A 487 9.37 17.97 -12.46
CA VAL A 487 8.31 18.86 -11.99
C VAL A 487 6.94 18.43 -12.51
N TRP A 488 6.87 17.90 -13.73
CA TRP A 488 5.63 17.39 -14.33
C TRP A 488 5.04 16.24 -13.52
N GLN A 489 5.85 15.41 -12.86
CA GLN A 489 5.34 14.37 -11.95
C GLN A 489 4.60 14.94 -10.72
N LEU A 490 4.92 16.17 -10.30
CA LEU A 490 4.20 16.85 -9.22
C LEU A 490 2.94 17.53 -9.74
N VAL A 491 3.08 18.27 -10.83
CA VAL A 491 2.04 19.17 -11.30
C VAL A 491 1.02 18.44 -12.16
N GLY A 492 1.49 17.54 -13.02
CA GLY A 492 0.71 16.81 -13.98
C GLY A 492 -0.50 16.09 -13.37
N PRO A 493 -0.33 15.19 -12.37
CA PRO A 493 -1.46 14.45 -11.81
C PRO A 493 -2.49 15.38 -11.17
N ARG A 494 -2.07 16.56 -10.69
CA ARG A 494 -2.98 17.56 -10.10
C ARG A 494 -3.76 18.34 -11.15
N LEU A 495 -3.19 18.54 -12.34
CA LEU A 495 -3.81 19.30 -13.42
C LEU A 495 -4.71 18.43 -14.31
N ILE A 496 -4.22 17.25 -14.68
CA ILE A 496 -4.84 16.40 -15.71
C ILE A 496 -5.04 14.94 -15.26
N GLY A 497 -4.77 14.63 -14.00
CA GLY A 497 -5.04 13.30 -13.44
C GLY A 497 -6.53 13.01 -13.35
N THR A 498 -6.87 11.74 -13.16
CA THR A 498 -8.25 11.31 -13.01
C THR A 498 -8.86 11.87 -11.73
N ASP A 499 -10.11 12.32 -11.82
CA ASP A 499 -10.92 12.55 -10.64
C ASP A 499 -11.30 11.20 -10.04
N VAL A 500 -11.21 11.09 -8.71
CA VAL A 500 -11.72 9.90 -8.02
C VAL A 500 -13.23 9.97 -8.07
N VAL A 501 -13.86 9.15 -8.90
CA VAL A 501 -15.31 9.00 -8.93
C VAL A 501 -15.68 8.06 -7.79
N PHE A 502 -16.43 8.57 -6.82
CA PHE A 502 -16.98 7.76 -5.75
C PHE A 502 -18.33 7.21 -6.21
N LEU A 503 -18.39 5.90 -6.44
CA LEU A 503 -19.60 5.18 -6.80
C LEU A 503 -19.89 4.17 -5.71
N GLN A 504 -20.96 4.38 -4.96
CA GLN A 504 -21.44 3.48 -3.94
C GLN A 504 -22.91 3.18 -4.20
N ALA A 505 -23.17 2.06 -4.88
CA ALA A 505 -24.52 1.54 -4.99
C ALA A 505 -25.03 1.21 -3.58
N ARG A 506 -26.31 1.50 -3.34
CA ARG A 506 -27.06 1.15 -2.14
C ARG A 506 -28.49 0.92 -2.55
N PHE A 507 -29.18 0.05 -1.85
CA PHE A 507 -30.61 -0.07 -1.96
C PHE A 507 -31.22 -0.48 -0.64
N ASP A 508 -32.51 -0.22 -0.51
CA ASP A 508 -33.34 -0.64 0.59
C ASP A 508 -34.43 -1.59 0.04
N SER A 509 -34.66 -2.70 0.72
CA SER A 509 -35.80 -3.59 0.45
C SER A 509 -36.97 -3.28 1.37
N SER A 510 -38.19 -3.60 0.94
CA SER A 510 -39.40 -3.43 1.77
C SER A 510 -39.44 -4.33 3.01
N ALA A 511 -38.77 -5.49 2.95
CA ALA A 511 -38.58 -6.47 4.02
C ALA A 511 -37.35 -7.33 3.71
N GLU A 512 -36.83 -8.04 4.70
CA GLU A 512 -35.70 -8.97 4.56
C GLU A 512 -36.13 -10.44 4.66
N GLU A 513 -37.37 -10.68 5.07
CA GLU A 513 -37.99 -12.00 5.23
C GLU A 513 -39.45 -11.94 4.77
N GLY A 514 -39.99 -13.05 4.25
CA GLY A 514 -41.39 -13.19 3.88
C GLY A 514 -41.70 -14.54 3.22
N TRP A 515 -42.88 -14.71 2.65
CA TRP A 515 -43.33 -16.00 2.12
C TRP A 515 -43.23 -16.08 0.61
N ASN A 516 -43.18 -17.30 0.07
CA ASN A 516 -43.26 -17.52 -1.36
C ASN A 516 -44.53 -16.88 -1.96
N GLY A 517 -44.34 -16.13 -3.05
CA GLY A 517 -45.38 -15.32 -3.68
C GLY A 517 -45.57 -13.91 -3.11
N ASP A 518 -44.98 -13.58 -1.96
CA ASP A 518 -44.97 -12.20 -1.46
C ASP A 518 -44.16 -11.30 -2.40
N SER A 519 -44.64 -10.08 -2.63
CA SER A 519 -43.97 -9.09 -3.48
C SER A 519 -43.12 -8.16 -2.62
N PHE A 520 -41.83 -8.10 -2.96
CA PHE A 520 -40.84 -7.23 -2.31
C PHE A 520 -40.50 -6.07 -3.22
N GLU A 521 -40.54 -4.86 -2.70
CA GLU A 521 -40.10 -3.64 -3.38
C GLU A 521 -38.63 -3.35 -3.05
N PHE A 522 -37.87 -2.91 -4.04
CA PHE A 522 -36.46 -2.53 -3.94
C PHE A 522 -36.26 -1.11 -4.45
N ASP A 523 -35.55 -0.28 -3.67
CA ASP A 523 -35.31 1.13 -3.97
C ASP A 523 -33.81 1.46 -3.89
N ALA A 524 -33.21 1.82 -5.03
CA ALA A 524 -31.79 2.18 -5.12
C ALA A 524 -31.51 3.69 -4.94
N SER A 525 -32.50 4.51 -4.62
CA SER A 525 -32.37 5.98 -4.53
C SER A 525 -31.40 6.46 -3.44
N SER A 526 -31.07 5.60 -2.47
CA SER A 526 -30.04 5.85 -1.46
C SER A 526 -28.60 5.68 -1.98
N SER A 527 -28.42 5.27 -3.25
CA SER A 527 -27.13 5.17 -3.93
C SER A 527 -26.40 6.52 -4.01
N VAL A 528 -25.09 6.51 -3.76
CA VAL A 528 -24.24 7.70 -3.83
C VAL A 528 -23.33 7.62 -5.05
N GLY A 529 -23.59 8.49 -6.04
CA GLY A 529 -22.82 8.54 -7.27
C GLY A 529 -23.63 9.14 -8.43
N GLY A 530 -22.98 9.39 -9.56
CA GLY A 530 -23.65 9.84 -10.78
C GLY A 530 -24.23 8.69 -11.60
N PHE A 531 -24.97 7.77 -10.96
CA PHE A 531 -25.55 6.60 -11.63
C PHE A 531 -26.67 7.02 -12.59
N VAL A 532 -26.77 6.31 -13.72
CA VAL A 532 -27.77 6.53 -14.78
C VAL A 532 -28.46 5.24 -15.22
N GLU A 533 -27.98 4.08 -14.76
CA GLU A 533 -28.47 2.76 -15.11
C GLU A 533 -28.39 1.84 -13.88
N TRP A 534 -29.40 0.99 -13.70
CA TRP A 534 -29.55 0.04 -12.60
C TRP A 534 -30.03 -1.30 -13.16
N GLU A 535 -29.29 -2.36 -12.85
CA GLU A 535 -29.59 -3.75 -13.20
C GLU A 535 -29.74 -4.55 -11.91
N TRP A 536 -30.77 -5.37 -11.82
CA TRP A 536 -31.08 -6.21 -10.66
C TRP A 536 -30.96 -7.68 -11.03
N ASP A 537 -30.40 -8.48 -10.14
CA ASP A 537 -30.45 -9.94 -10.17
C ASP A 537 -30.98 -10.42 -8.81
N PHE A 538 -32.07 -11.18 -8.80
CA PHE A 538 -32.73 -11.60 -7.57
C PHE A 538 -32.26 -12.97 -7.05
N GLY A 539 -31.22 -13.56 -7.64
CA GLY A 539 -30.62 -14.81 -7.18
C GLY A 539 -31.42 -16.09 -7.55
N ASP A 540 -32.50 -15.94 -8.31
CA ASP A 540 -33.30 -17.02 -8.90
C ASP A 540 -33.12 -17.17 -10.42
N GLY A 541 -32.25 -16.34 -11.01
CA GLY A 541 -32.02 -16.27 -12.45
C GLY A 541 -32.91 -15.25 -13.17
N ILE A 542 -33.81 -14.57 -12.46
CA ILE A 542 -34.60 -13.46 -12.98
C ILE A 542 -33.86 -12.15 -12.71
N THR A 543 -33.94 -11.24 -13.69
CA THR A 543 -33.31 -9.93 -13.63
C THR A 543 -34.30 -8.83 -13.95
N ALA A 544 -34.04 -7.62 -13.44
CA ALA A 544 -34.84 -6.43 -13.73
C ALA A 544 -33.94 -5.21 -13.98
N SER A 545 -34.54 -4.10 -14.38
CA SER A 545 -33.84 -2.81 -14.54
C SER A 545 -34.68 -1.64 -14.07
N GLY A 546 -34.02 -0.54 -13.71
CA GLY A 546 -34.64 0.67 -13.17
C GLY A 546 -34.19 0.95 -11.73
N GLU A 547 -34.28 2.23 -11.31
CA GLU A 547 -33.86 2.66 -9.96
C GLU A 547 -34.73 2.03 -8.86
N GLN A 548 -35.98 1.70 -9.18
CA GLN A 548 -36.92 0.98 -8.32
C GLN A 548 -37.49 -0.21 -9.08
N THR A 549 -37.72 -1.32 -8.38
CA THR A 549 -38.29 -2.55 -8.95
C THR A 549 -38.97 -3.39 -7.89
N SER A 550 -39.72 -4.41 -8.31
CA SER A 550 -40.30 -5.39 -7.40
C SER A 550 -40.15 -6.81 -7.92
N HIS A 551 -40.07 -7.75 -6.99
CA HIS A 551 -39.89 -9.16 -7.29
C HIS A 551 -40.61 -10.05 -6.27
N ALA A 552 -40.95 -11.26 -6.68
CA ALA A 552 -41.57 -12.28 -5.84
C ALA A 552 -40.93 -13.63 -6.18
N TRP A 553 -40.70 -14.45 -5.15
CA TRP A 553 -40.07 -15.77 -5.31
C TRP A 553 -41.08 -16.89 -5.12
N ASP A 554 -41.01 -17.91 -5.98
CA ASP A 554 -41.93 -19.06 -5.90
C ASP A 554 -41.43 -20.17 -4.96
N THR A 555 -40.13 -20.21 -4.67
CA THR A 555 -39.49 -21.26 -3.87
C THR A 555 -38.92 -20.66 -2.58
N GLY A 556 -39.12 -21.32 -1.45
CA GLY A 556 -38.50 -20.85 -0.20
C GLY A 556 -37.03 -21.21 -0.13
N LYS A 557 -36.19 -20.21 0.16
CA LYS A 557 -34.76 -20.28 0.46
C LYS A 557 -34.25 -18.87 0.73
N ALA A 558 -32.97 -18.75 1.09
CA ALA A 558 -32.26 -17.47 1.05
C ALA A 558 -31.84 -17.09 -0.38
N TYR A 559 -32.15 -15.86 -0.78
CA TYR A 559 -31.79 -15.24 -2.05
C TYR A 559 -30.84 -14.06 -1.83
N TYR A 560 -29.87 -13.87 -2.73
CA TYR A 560 -29.02 -12.67 -2.74
C TYR A 560 -29.45 -11.75 -3.86
N VAL A 561 -30.07 -10.64 -3.49
CA VAL A 561 -30.44 -9.58 -4.42
C VAL A 561 -29.21 -8.74 -4.71
N VAL A 562 -28.86 -8.62 -5.98
CA VAL A 562 -27.72 -7.86 -6.48
C VAL A 562 -28.21 -6.67 -7.28
N LEU A 563 -27.86 -5.47 -6.81
CA LEU A 563 -27.96 -4.25 -7.61
C LEU A 563 -26.62 -3.98 -8.28
N THR A 564 -26.60 -3.82 -9.60
CA THR A 564 -25.48 -3.25 -10.36
C THR A 564 -25.89 -1.88 -10.91
N ALA A 565 -25.31 -0.81 -10.35
CA ALA A 565 -25.55 0.55 -10.80
C ALA A 565 -24.36 1.07 -11.63
N LYS A 566 -24.63 1.71 -12.77
CA LYS A 566 -23.61 2.23 -13.69
C LYS A 566 -23.71 3.74 -13.88
N ASP A 567 -22.57 4.42 -13.91
CA ASP A 567 -22.48 5.83 -14.27
C ASP A 567 -22.50 6.04 -15.79
N ALA A 568 -22.56 7.29 -16.24
CA ALA A 568 -22.62 7.64 -17.67
C ALA A 568 -21.38 7.22 -18.48
N ASP A 569 -20.26 6.90 -17.82
CA ASP A 569 -19.03 6.41 -18.44
C ASP A 569 -18.94 4.87 -18.40
N GLY A 570 -19.98 4.19 -17.91
CA GLY A 570 -20.04 2.73 -17.79
C GLY A 570 -19.26 2.16 -16.60
N ARG A 571 -18.83 2.99 -15.64
CA ARG A 571 -18.23 2.49 -14.38
C ARG A 571 -19.36 1.98 -13.49
N GLN A 572 -19.13 0.83 -12.87
CA GLN A 572 -20.15 0.15 -12.07
C GLN A 572 -19.80 0.11 -10.59
N SER A 573 -20.83 0.13 -9.76
CA SER A 573 -20.79 -0.21 -8.34
C SER A 573 -21.91 -1.20 -8.05
N ARG A 574 -21.71 -2.09 -7.08
CA ARG A 574 -22.68 -3.12 -6.74
C ARG A 574 -23.05 -3.05 -5.27
N ALA A 575 -24.33 -3.32 -5.01
CA ALA A 575 -24.88 -3.49 -3.68
C ALA A 575 -25.60 -4.83 -3.60
N TYR A 576 -25.66 -5.38 -2.40
CA TYR A 576 -26.15 -6.73 -2.16
C TYR A 576 -26.96 -6.75 -0.87
N GLN A 577 -28.02 -7.53 -0.84
CA GLN A 577 -28.81 -7.80 0.36
C GLN A 577 -29.37 -9.21 0.26
N SER A 578 -29.38 -9.94 1.39
CA SER A 578 -30.04 -11.23 1.46
C SER A 578 -31.51 -11.07 1.79
N ILE A 579 -32.38 -11.81 1.10
CA ILE A 579 -33.80 -11.91 1.38
C ILE A 579 -34.14 -13.37 1.65
N VAL A 580 -34.76 -13.67 2.78
CA VAL A 580 -35.15 -15.03 3.15
C VAL A 580 -36.61 -15.25 2.81
N ILE A 581 -36.89 -16.34 2.09
CA ILE A 581 -38.24 -16.69 1.68
C ILE A 581 -38.64 -18.00 2.33
N ASP A 582 -39.68 -17.93 3.16
CA ASP A 582 -40.38 -19.07 3.73
C ASP A 582 -41.29 -19.72 2.69
N GLN A 583 -41.56 -21.02 2.85
CA GLN A 583 -42.35 -21.76 1.87
C GLN A 583 -43.65 -22.27 2.46
N ARG A 584 -44.78 -21.87 1.85
CA ARG A 584 -46.05 -22.59 1.95
C ARG A 584 -46.27 -23.44 0.71
N SER A 585 -46.67 -24.69 0.93
CA SER A 585 -47.07 -25.61 -0.14
C SER A 585 -48.24 -26.45 0.30
N GLU A 586 -49.19 -26.70 -0.59
CA GLU A 586 -50.35 -27.56 -0.31
C GLU A 586 -50.42 -28.65 -1.38
N GLY A 587 -50.67 -29.89 -0.95
CA GLY A 587 -50.99 -31.02 -1.82
C GLY A 587 -52.32 -31.64 -1.38
N ASP A 588 -53.15 -32.01 -2.34
CA ASP A 588 -54.45 -32.66 -2.10
C ASP A 588 -54.63 -33.88 -3.00
N GLY A 589 -55.46 -34.82 -2.55
CA GLY A 589 -55.74 -36.02 -3.33
C GLY A 589 -56.88 -36.85 -2.77
N ASP A 590 -57.37 -37.76 -3.63
CA ASP A 590 -58.34 -38.79 -3.31
C ASP A 590 -57.62 -40.15 -3.33
N VAL A 591 -57.82 -40.96 -2.29
CA VAL A 591 -57.21 -42.29 -2.15
C VAL A 591 -58.31 -43.35 -2.19
N ASP A 592 -58.16 -44.31 -3.10
CA ASP A 592 -59.08 -45.45 -3.24
C ASP A 592 -58.87 -46.48 -2.12
N ALA A 593 -59.87 -47.34 -1.90
CA ALA A 593 -59.75 -48.44 -0.94
C ALA A 593 -58.58 -49.38 -1.27
N LEU A 594 -57.80 -49.77 -0.25
CA LEU A 594 -56.57 -50.59 -0.36
C LEU A 594 -55.40 -49.89 -1.07
N ASP A 595 -55.45 -48.56 -1.24
CA ASP A 595 -54.37 -47.75 -1.80
C ASP A 595 -53.79 -46.78 -0.76
N GLY A 596 -52.70 -46.11 -1.11
CA GLY A 596 -52.06 -45.11 -0.27
C GLY A 596 -51.58 -43.89 -1.06
N ALA A 597 -51.32 -42.80 -0.36
CA ALA A 597 -50.74 -41.59 -0.92
C ALA A 597 -49.45 -41.20 -0.21
N THR A 598 -48.53 -40.59 -0.95
CA THR A 598 -47.29 -40.04 -0.41
C THR A 598 -47.10 -38.62 -0.92
N GLU A 599 -47.08 -37.66 0.00
CA GLU A 599 -46.68 -36.29 -0.27
C GLU A 599 -45.23 -36.08 0.16
N THR A 600 -44.43 -35.36 -0.65
CA THR A 600 -43.00 -35.14 -0.37
C THR A 600 -42.62 -33.69 -0.60
N ILE A 601 -41.86 -33.10 0.32
CA ILE A 601 -41.27 -31.78 0.15
C ILE A 601 -39.76 -31.81 0.41
N ALA A 602 -39.00 -31.21 -0.50
CA ALA A 602 -37.54 -31.09 -0.38
C ALA A 602 -37.17 -29.78 0.30
N THR A 603 -36.36 -29.87 1.36
CA THR A 603 -35.84 -28.70 2.09
C THR A 603 -34.39 -28.41 1.70
N ASN A 604 -34.01 -27.13 1.69
CA ASN A 604 -32.65 -26.68 1.38
C ASN A 604 -31.88 -26.27 2.65
N PRO A 605 -30.56 -26.01 2.56
CA PRO A 605 -29.80 -25.43 3.66
C PRO A 605 -30.47 -24.13 4.16
N TYR A 606 -30.33 -23.80 5.45
CA TYR A 606 -31.02 -22.68 6.14
C TYR A 606 -32.44 -22.98 6.67
N ILE A 607 -32.97 -24.19 6.47
CA ILE A 607 -34.23 -24.60 7.10
C ILE A 607 -34.08 -24.62 8.64
N ASP A 608 -34.98 -23.94 9.34
CA ASP A 608 -34.98 -23.84 10.81
C ASP A 608 -36.12 -24.66 11.43
N GLU A 609 -37.33 -24.53 10.91
CA GLU A 609 -38.52 -25.27 11.37
C GLU A 609 -39.32 -25.82 10.17
N VAL A 610 -39.88 -27.02 10.35
CA VAL A 610 -40.82 -27.65 9.42
C VAL A 610 -42.12 -27.90 10.17
N ARG A 611 -43.21 -27.33 9.68
CA ARG A 611 -44.57 -27.57 10.13
C ARG A 611 -45.39 -28.22 9.02
N VAL A 612 -46.18 -29.22 9.39
CA VAL A 612 -47.11 -29.87 8.47
C VAL A 612 -48.47 -30.05 9.12
N GLU A 613 -49.51 -29.57 8.44
CA GLU A 613 -50.91 -29.77 8.79
C GLU A 613 -51.53 -30.76 7.79
N ILE A 614 -52.11 -31.85 8.31
CA ILE A 614 -52.67 -32.95 7.53
C ILE A 614 -54.15 -33.07 7.86
N SER A 615 -55.00 -32.78 6.88
CA SER A 615 -56.44 -32.90 6.97
C SER A 615 -56.91 -34.12 6.19
N VAL A 616 -57.65 -35.04 6.83
CA VAL A 616 -58.17 -36.27 6.19
C VAL A 616 -59.68 -36.33 6.36
N THR A 617 -60.42 -36.52 5.26
CA THR A 617 -61.88 -36.60 5.22
C THR A 617 -62.32 -37.95 4.70
N GLY A 618 -63.18 -38.64 5.46
CA GLY A 618 -63.71 -39.94 5.04
C GLY A 618 -64.83 -39.80 4.01
N ASP A 619 -64.69 -40.47 2.87
CA ASP A 619 -65.63 -40.37 1.75
C ASP A 619 -66.46 -41.66 1.60
N ASN A 620 -67.76 -41.50 1.33
CA ASN A 620 -68.69 -42.63 1.08
C ASN A 620 -68.72 -43.75 2.14
N LEU A 621 -68.36 -43.45 3.40
CA LEU A 621 -68.24 -44.43 4.47
C LEU A 621 -69.57 -44.90 5.06
N ILE A 622 -69.71 -46.22 5.27
CA ILE A 622 -70.85 -46.84 5.98
C ILE A 622 -70.60 -46.89 7.49
N PHE A 623 -69.34 -47.03 7.91
CA PHE A 623 -68.88 -47.02 9.30
C PHE A 623 -67.62 -46.17 9.43
N SER A 624 -67.30 -45.72 10.65
CA SER A 624 -66.04 -45.04 10.89
C SER A 624 -64.86 -45.99 10.71
N SER A 625 -63.82 -45.56 10.01
CA SER A 625 -62.65 -46.36 9.66
C SER A 625 -61.35 -45.60 9.95
N SER A 626 -60.21 -46.30 10.00
CA SER A 626 -58.93 -45.69 10.39
C SER A 626 -58.00 -45.45 9.20
N VAL A 627 -57.47 -44.23 9.09
CA VAL A 627 -56.33 -43.91 8.21
C VAL A 627 -55.07 -43.88 9.07
N THR A 628 -54.00 -44.52 8.60
CA THR A 628 -52.69 -44.42 9.22
C THR A 628 -51.88 -43.34 8.51
N VAL A 629 -51.43 -42.34 9.29
CA VAL A 629 -50.63 -41.23 8.79
C VAL A 629 -49.22 -41.39 9.34
N THR A 630 -48.22 -41.40 8.46
CA THR A 630 -46.80 -41.52 8.79
C THR A 630 -46.06 -40.28 8.30
N PHE A 631 -45.35 -39.59 9.18
CA PHE A 631 -44.48 -38.46 8.84
C PHE A 631 -43.02 -38.80 9.08
N SER A 632 -42.25 -38.71 8.02
CA SER A 632 -40.85 -39.11 8.00
C SER A 632 -39.95 -37.91 7.71
N PRO A 633 -39.10 -37.48 8.65
CA PRO A 633 -38.02 -36.55 8.36
C PRO A 633 -36.93 -37.22 7.49
N PRO A 634 -36.08 -36.44 6.79
CA PRO A 634 -34.96 -36.96 6.01
C PRO A 634 -33.98 -37.79 6.85
N GLU A 635 -33.82 -37.41 8.12
CA GLU A 635 -33.07 -38.16 9.12
C GLU A 635 -33.72 -37.96 10.50
N GLY A 636 -33.98 -39.03 11.24
CA GLY A 636 -34.48 -38.94 12.61
C GLY A 636 -35.65 -39.87 12.90
N GLU A 637 -36.46 -39.50 13.89
CA GLU A 637 -37.59 -40.30 14.35
C GLU A 637 -38.80 -40.10 13.44
N VAL A 638 -39.28 -41.20 12.87
CA VAL A 638 -40.55 -41.27 12.11
C VAL A 638 -41.71 -41.24 13.10
N ARG A 639 -42.69 -40.37 12.86
CA ARG A 639 -43.92 -40.29 13.66
C ARG A 639 -45.07 -40.95 12.91
N GLN A 640 -45.85 -41.76 13.60
CA GLN A 640 -46.99 -42.47 13.00
C GLN A 640 -48.21 -42.39 13.93
N GLN A 641 -49.37 -42.10 13.37
CA GLN A 641 -50.62 -42.02 14.11
C GLN A 641 -51.80 -42.53 13.27
N SER A 642 -52.61 -43.41 13.85
CA SER A 642 -53.88 -43.81 13.25
C SER A 642 -55.01 -42.90 13.72
N ILE A 643 -55.73 -42.31 12.78
CA ILE A 643 -56.89 -41.45 13.02
C ILE A 643 -58.17 -42.14 12.54
N THR A 644 -59.27 -41.93 13.24
CA THR A 644 -60.57 -42.51 12.85
C THR A 644 -61.43 -41.45 12.19
N VAL A 645 -61.83 -41.69 10.94
CA VAL A 645 -62.68 -40.82 10.12
C VAL A 645 -64.03 -41.47 9.87
N GLY A 646 -65.09 -40.66 9.79
CA GLY A 646 -66.44 -41.09 9.41
C GLY A 646 -66.89 -40.33 8.15
N SER A 647 -68.00 -40.74 7.54
CA SER A 647 -68.47 -40.12 6.28
C SER A 647 -68.68 -38.61 6.46
N GLY A 648 -67.96 -37.82 5.66
CA GLY A 648 -68.00 -36.35 5.68
C GLY A 648 -67.36 -35.71 6.92
N ASN A 649 -66.69 -36.48 7.78
CA ASN A 649 -65.96 -35.96 8.94
C ASN A 649 -64.48 -35.80 8.60
N THR A 650 -63.95 -34.60 8.80
CA THR A 650 -62.53 -34.29 8.68
C THR A 650 -61.81 -34.44 10.02
N GLN A 651 -60.60 -34.99 10.02
CA GLN A 651 -59.67 -35.00 11.14
C GLN A 651 -58.41 -34.24 10.73
N VAL A 652 -57.83 -33.48 11.66
CA VAL A 652 -56.63 -32.66 11.42
C VAL A 652 -55.51 -33.10 12.36
N LEU A 653 -54.31 -33.25 11.81
CA LEU A 653 -53.06 -33.50 12.52
C LEU A 653 -52.11 -32.33 12.24
N ASP A 654 -51.45 -31.83 13.28
CA ASP A 654 -50.42 -30.78 13.17
C ASP A 654 -49.12 -31.29 13.80
N TRP A 655 -48.05 -31.28 13.02
CA TRP A 655 -46.72 -31.69 13.46
C TRP A 655 -45.69 -30.62 13.16
N ILE A 656 -44.86 -30.35 14.18
CA ILE A 656 -43.70 -29.47 14.11
C ILE A 656 -42.44 -30.30 14.35
N ALA A 657 -41.40 -30.02 13.58
CA ALA A 657 -40.08 -30.59 13.72
C ALA A 657 -39.00 -29.54 13.42
N GLN A 658 -37.82 -29.71 14.03
CA GLN A 658 -36.64 -28.93 13.69
C GLN A 658 -36.23 -29.20 12.23
N GLY A 659 -35.88 -28.15 11.52
CA GLY A 659 -35.43 -28.17 10.14
C GLY A 659 -34.24 -29.09 9.93
N LYS A 660 -34.37 -29.98 8.93
CA LYS A 660 -33.29 -30.86 8.46
C LYS A 660 -33.36 -30.91 6.95
N VAL A 661 -32.19 -30.75 6.32
CA VAL A 661 -32.05 -30.75 4.86
C VAL A 661 -32.36 -32.13 4.28
N GLY A 662 -33.16 -32.17 3.22
CA GLY A 662 -33.55 -33.37 2.48
C GLY A 662 -35.06 -33.49 2.27
N ASP A 663 -35.49 -34.67 1.86
CA ASP A 663 -36.89 -34.97 1.54
C ASP A 663 -37.68 -35.36 2.79
N TRP A 664 -38.74 -34.60 3.08
CA TRP A 664 -39.72 -34.90 4.12
C TRP A 664 -40.93 -35.55 3.47
N THR A 665 -41.44 -36.63 4.06
CA THR A 665 -42.59 -37.37 3.49
C THR A 665 -43.75 -37.49 4.46
N VAL A 666 -44.98 -37.40 3.93
CA VAL A 666 -46.21 -37.80 4.60
C VAL A 666 -46.84 -38.93 3.80
N GLU A 667 -46.99 -40.09 4.44
CA GLU A 667 -47.65 -41.27 3.87
C GLU A 667 -49.01 -41.47 4.54
N LEU A 668 -50.05 -41.67 3.73
CA LEU A 668 -51.42 -41.95 4.19
C LEU A 668 -51.86 -43.30 3.63
N GLU A 669 -52.26 -44.22 4.50
CA GLU A 669 -52.69 -45.56 4.11
C GLU A 669 -54.05 -45.93 4.74
N SER A 670 -54.91 -46.56 3.93
CA SER A 670 -56.21 -47.09 4.34
C SER A 670 -56.36 -48.54 3.89
N GLU A 671 -56.80 -49.43 4.80
CA GLU A 671 -56.96 -50.84 4.47
C GLU A 671 -58.27 -51.15 3.72
N ASP A 672 -59.34 -50.37 3.92
CA ASP A 672 -60.68 -50.85 3.55
C ASP A 672 -61.61 -49.79 2.92
N PHE A 673 -61.14 -48.55 2.71
CA PHE A 673 -62.05 -47.46 2.30
C PHE A 673 -61.39 -46.26 1.62
N GLU A 674 -62.23 -45.48 0.93
CA GLU A 674 -61.88 -44.26 0.20
C GLU A 674 -61.83 -43.02 1.12
N PHE A 675 -60.83 -42.16 0.94
CA PHE A 675 -60.72 -40.90 1.67
C PHE A 675 -60.05 -39.81 0.83
N SER A 676 -60.37 -38.56 1.11
CA SER A 676 -59.69 -37.39 0.57
C SER A 676 -58.76 -36.78 1.62
N TYR A 677 -57.67 -36.16 1.19
CA TYR A 677 -56.72 -35.51 2.09
C TYR A 677 -56.21 -34.17 1.54
N ILE A 678 -55.73 -33.34 2.46
CA ILE A 678 -54.94 -32.13 2.21
C ILE A 678 -53.72 -32.16 3.13
N VAL A 679 -52.52 -31.98 2.58
CA VAL A 679 -51.28 -31.78 3.32
C VAL A 679 -50.76 -30.38 3.05
N ALA A 680 -50.79 -29.52 4.06
CA ALA A 680 -50.25 -28.18 4.01
C ALA A 680 -48.90 -28.13 4.76
N TRP A 681 -47.87 -27.67 4.06
CA TRP A 681 -46.51 -27.50 4.55
C TRP A 681 -46.21 -26.03 4.80
N GLU A 682 -45.62 -25.71 5.95
CA GLU A 682 -44.99 -24.42 6.24
C GLU A 682 -43.51 -24.67 6.60
N LEU A 683 -42.60 -24.11 5.81
CA LEU A 683 -41.16 -24.25 5.98
C LEU A 683 -40.56 -22.87 6.31
N ASP A 684 -40.00 -22.75 7.51
CA ASP A 684 -39.36 -21.51 7.96
C ASP A 684 -37.85 -21.59 7.70
N TYR A 685 -37.34 -20.68 6.88
CA TYR A 685 -35.92 -20.55 6.57
C TYR A 685 -35.33 -19.37 7.36
N ARG A 686 -34.08 -19.51 7.83
CA ARG A 686 -33.35 -18.42 8.50
C ARG A 686 -31.88 -18.41 8.12
N LEU A 687 -31.38 -17.23 7.76
CA LEU A 687 -29.95 -16.93 7.76
C LEU A 687 -29.55 -16.70 9.21
N SER A 688 -29.18 -17.76 9.93
CA SER A 688 -29.04 -17.74 11.39
C SER A 688 -28.41 -16.47 11.98
N ALA A 689 -29.19 -15.77 12.80
CA ALA A 689 -28.73 -14.94 13.89
C ALA A 689 -29.73 -15.05 15.05
N GLU A 690 -29.71 -16.16 15.80
CA GLU A 690 -30.20 -16.25 17.19
C GLU A 690 -29.41 -17.32 17.98
#